data_AF-A0AA91IYJ1-F1
#
_entry.id   AF-A0AA91IYJ1-F1
#
_cell.length_a   1.000
_cell.length_b   1.000
_cell.length_c   1.000
_cell.angle_alpha   90.00
_cell.angle_beta   90.00
_cell.angle_gamma   90.00
#
_symmetry.space_group_name_H-M   'P 1'
#
loop_
_entity.id
_entity.type
_entity.pdbx_description
1 polymer ?
#
loop_
_entity_poly.entity_id
_entity_poly.type
_entity_poly.pdbx_seq_one_letter_code
_entity_poly.pdbx_strand_id
1 'polypeptide(L)'
;MNRRHSSSQPDNTGMRYRRRMVGAASTVGAFLAFGMAPMAAAPAAHADSDFGDLVGDLFSWWPAGDTGDTAASWDLSALFGAADPGAAAGDPFSWTGIMDQWFYEPLHNLTQLWITSPFGESINGMINDWSGLYLIGNGVAGTEDHPDGGDGGLWIGDGGAGWSSDQAGVAGGNGGDALGWLGNGGDGGAGGAGAAGGDGGAGGWWMGNGGNGGAGGAATVAGGSGGAGGDGGAAAAWFFGNGGAGGTGGAGMNGAVGTLANSGIGNGMAGGAGGNGGAGGRSGFMFGDGGKGGAGGAAGNGGNGITAANNNGATGGQGGQGGNGGAGGARASGYYAGSFYGSAGAAGDGANGGNGGVGGDAAKDAGGDYIGMGGFGGYGGAGGSGEHGGNGGTGGDGGDGTGVNTSGETFPWNSGGNGGGGGQGGNSLGANTGGLGGDGGKGGLATAAGGYGGQGGAGGQGGSSDSGTGGAGGTGGAAGNGATGDATVATNGGQGGYGGQGGNSDSGTSGAGGNGGAGGDGTLRGGNGGGGGSGGYSQTANGGAGGNGGAAGKGLGWKDGSTTYSIGGWGGDGGTGGSSGSTGTAGNGGTGADGAAGATGANVVSMGGNGGAGGGGGTSSGGASGAGGNGGAGANGTASGGNGGQGGRGGDGYSGLSTKSPGGNGGNGGAGGNSAGVSTPGDAPDGFGASHAGTGGAGGDGGHSYGGLAGGNGGTGGTGGAASGSVDGGTGGAGGAGGGGGTSGNGGDGGAGGTAAAGNGGTGGAGGAGGNTDQGAAGLSGIPFLPSVAPSAGGNGGNGGVGGTGGNGGVGGASTTGTGGNGGAGGGGGNGGDGGAGGAGGTNPDTGNGYNGGNGGNGGNGGTGGNGGGHGTGGAGNGTGGAAGAGGNGGAAGAAGPGGVPTGTGTPGHDGTAGSAGNAGAGGKAGT
;
A
#
# COMPACT_ATOMS: atom_id res chain seq x y z
N MET A 1 -20.74 37.78 -3.23
CA MET A 1 -21.79 38.17 -4.21
C MET A 1 -21.46 37.55 -5.56
N ASN A 2 -22.46 36.88 -6.15
CA ASN A 2 -22.61 36.32 -7.50
C ASN A 2 -21.43 35.61 -8.19
N ARG A 3 -21.45 34.27 -8.16
CA ARG A 3 -21.01 33.44 -9.29
C ARG A 3 -22.15 32.55 -9.75
N ARG A 4 -22.45 32.65 -11.04
CA ARG A 4 -23.56 32.01 -11.74
C ARG A 4 -23.26 30.53 -11.98
N HIS A 5 -24.29 29.71 -11.81
CA HIS A 5 -24.33 28.30 -12.18
C HIS A 5 -24.22 28.14 -13.69
N SER A 6 -23.37 27.23 -14.15
CA SER A 6 -23.41 26.68 -15.49
C SER A 6 -23.66 25.18 -15.38
N SER A 7 -24.80 24.75 -15.90
CA SER A 7 -25.24 23.38 -16.03
C SER A 7 -24.51 22.68 -17.19
N SER A 8 -23.94 21.51 -16.94
CA SER A 8 -23.57 20.55 -17.98
C SER A 8 -24.10 19.17 -17.59
N GLN A 9 -24.87 18.59 -18.52
CA GLN A 9 -25.48 17.26 -18.45
C GLN A 9 -24.47 16.15 -18.13
N PRO A 10 -24.89 15.10 -17.40
CA PRO A 10 -24.22 13.81 -17.35
C PRO A 10 -24.86 12.85 -18.37
N ASP A 11 -24.06 12.32 -19.30
CA ASP A 11 -24.48 11.19 -20.15
C ASP A 11 -23.83 9.88 -19.67
N ASN A 12 -24.73 8.95 -19.35
CA ASN A 12 -24.69 7.49 -19.55
C ASN A 12 -23.68 6.61 -18.78
N THR A 13 -24.11 6.17 -17.59
CA THR A 13 -23.64 4.95 -16.93
C THR A 13 -24.36 3.71 -17.50
N GLY A 14 -23.64 2.90 -18.28
CA GLY A 14 -24.07 1.55 -18.68
C GLY A 14 -24.02 0.57 -17.51
N MET A 15 -25.12 -0.17 -17.31
CA MET A 15 -25.42 -0.97 -16.13
C MET A 15 -24.52 -2.21 -15.94
N ARG A 16 -23.96 -2.39 -14.74
CA ARG A 16 -23.38 -3.66 -14.27
C ARG A 16 -24.44 -4.45 -13.50
N TYR A 17 -24.90 -5.57 -14.05
CA TYR A 17 -25.75 -6.52 -13.33
C TYR A 17 -24.92 -7.27 -12.28
N ARG A 18 -25.29 -7.10 -11.00
CA ARG A 18 -24.83 -7.91 -9.86
C ARG A 18 -25.72 -9.14 -9.71
N ARG A 19 -25.14 -10.32 -9.47
CA ARG A 19 -25.81 -11.42 -8.75
C ARG A 19 -24.95 -11.85 -7.56
N ARG A 20 -25.55 -11.76 -6.38
CA ARG A 20 -25.07 -12.32 -5.10
C ARG A 20 -25.26 -13.85 -5.11
N MET A 21 -24.34 -14.59 -4.50
CA MET A 21 -24.68 -15.75 -3.69
C MET A 21 -23.79 -15.80 -2.43
N VAL A 22 -24.43 -16.22 -1.34
CA VAL A 22 -23.95 -16.37 0.04
C VAL A 22 -24.04 -17.87 0.37
N GLY A 23 -23.11 -18.44 1.14
CA GLY A 23 -23.37 -19.67 1.90
C GLY A 23 -22.16 -20.56 2.18
N ALA A 24 -21.85 -20.74 3.47
CA ALA A 24 -20.71 -21.44 4.07
C ALA A 24 -20.85 -22.98 4.18
N ALA A 25 -19.75 -23.70 4.48
CA ALA A 25 -19.49 -24.39 5.77
C ALA A 25 -18.50 -25.58 5.63
N SER A 26 -17.71 -25.78 6.69
CA SER A 26 -16.63 -26.74 6.92
C SER A 26 -17.09 -28.13 7.38
N THR A 27 -16.25 -29.17 7.19
CA THR A 27 -16.07 -30.30 8.14
C THR A 27 -14.75 -31.05 7.96
N VAL A 28 -14.20 -31.49 9.09
CA VAL A 28 -13.01 -32.33 9.31
C VAL A 28 -13.42 -33.81 9.38
N GLY A 29 -12.55 -34.76 8.98
CA GLY A 29 -12.66 -36.18 9.29
C GLY A 29 -11.37 -36.96 9.03
N ALA A 30 -10.91 -37.74 10.00
CA ALA A 30 -9.58 -38.38 10.07
C ALA A 30 -9.63 -39.92 10.11
N PHE A 31 -8.48 -40.55 9.78
CA PHE A 31 -7.98 -41.92 10.07
C PHE A 31 -8.60 -43.17 9.41
N LEU A 32 -7.76 -44.01 8.77
CA LEU A 32 -7.38 -45.34 9.29
C LEU A 32 -6.20 -45.99 8.52
N ALA A 33 -5.31 -46.65 9.26
CA ALA A 33 -4.14 -47.40 8.80
C ALA A 33 -4.29 -48.91 9.11
N PHE A 34 -3.81 -49.81 8.24
CA PHE A 34 -3.40 -51.18 8.62
C PHE A 34 -2.52 -51.92 7.57
N GLY A 35 -1.28 -52.25 7.96
CA GLY A 35 -0.73 -53.63 8.05
C GLY A 35 -0.22 -54.39 6.80
N MET A 36 1.06 -54.81 6.83
CA MET A 36 1.80 -55.59 5.81
C MET A 36 1.79 -57.13 6.02
N ALA A 37 1.75 -57.90 4.90
CA ALA A 37 2.40 -59.18 4.45
C ALA A 37 2.71 -60.38 5.43
N PRO A 38 3.13 -61.63 5.02
CA PRO A 38 3.52 -62.16 3.68
C PRO A 38 3.15 -63.65 3.30
N MET A 39 3.30 -63.98 1.99
CA MET A 39 3.85 -65.19 1.30
C MET A 39 3.46 -66.66 1.67
N ALA A 40 3.08 -67.44 0.62
CA ALA A 40 3.35 -68.89 0.48
C ALA A 40 3.39 -69.31 -1.01
N ALA A 41 4.22 -70.31 -1.35
CA ALA A 41 4.74 -70.64 -2.69
C ALA A 41 3.96 -71.68 -3.55
N ALA A 42 4.32 -71.73 -4.84
CA ALA A 42 3.71 -72.40 -6.02
C ALA A 42 3.80 -73.96 -6.09
N PRO A 43 3.16 -74.70 -7.05
CA PRO A 43 3.55 -74.70 -8.48
C PRO A 43 2.46 -74.94 -9.59
N ALA A 44 2.81 -74.44 -10.78
CA ALA A 44 2.55 -74.80 -12.19
C ALA A 44 1.29 -75.57 -12.67
N ALA A 45 0.53 -74.90 -13.54
CA ALA A 45 -0.12 -75.49 -14.71
C ALA A 45 -0.10 -74.50 -15.88
N HIS A 46 0.39 -74.94 -17.04
CA HIS A 46 0.58 -74.15 -18.26
C HIS A 46 -0.71 -74.05 -19.08
N ALA A 47 -1.06 -72.85 -19.53
CA ALA A 47 -1.81 -72.60 -20.76
C ALA A 47 -1.46 -71.19 -21.26
N ASP A 48 -1.14 -71.13 -22.54
CA ASP A 48 -0.55 -70.03 -23.31
C ASP A 48 -1.33 -68.71 -23.37
N SER A 49 -0.60 -67.68 -23.81
CA SER A 49 -1.00 -66.45 -24.53
C SER A 49 -1.41 -65.18 -23.73
N ASP A 50 -0.47 -64.21 -23.76
CA ASP A 50 -0.63 -62.84 -24.28
C ASP A 50 -1.28 -61.73 -23.43
N PHE A 51 -0.65 -61.37 -22.30
CA PHE A 51 -0.72 -59.99 -21.74
C PHE A 51 0.41 -59.63 -20.75
N GLY A 52 1.21 -60.62 -20.31
CA GLY A 52 2.29 -60.41 -19.32
C GLY A 52 3.61 -59.88 -19.88
N ASP A 53 3.94 -60.18 -21.14
CA ASP A 53 5.24 -59.79 -21.73
C ASP A 53 5.32 -58.30 -22.11
N LEU A 54 4.19 -57.63 -22.37
CA LEU A 54 4.18 -56.18 -22.64
C LEU A 54 4.45 -55.35 -21.36
N VAL A 55 4.00 -55.85 -20.21
CA VAL A 55 4.25 -55.22 -18.91
C VAL A 55 5.65 -55.60 -18.39
N GLY A 56 6.13 -56.81 -18.67
CA GLY A 56 7.47 -57.27 -18.29
C GLY A 56 8.62 -56.52 -18.97
N ASP A 57 8.47 -56.18 -20.25
CA ASP A 57 9.52 -55.47 -21.01
C ASP A 57 9.56 -53.96 -20.77
N LEU A 58 8.51 -53.35 -20.24
CA LEU A 58 8.55 -51.94 -19.84
C LEU A 58 9.38 -51.71 -18.56
N PHE A 59 9.45 -52.72 -17.68
CA PHE A 59 10.21 -52.67 -16.42
C PHE A 59 11.62 -53.25 -16.51
N SER A 60 12.06 -53.76 -17.67
CA SER A 60 13.38 -54.38 -17.85
C SER A 60 14.50 -53.42 -18.33
N TRP A 61 14.18 -52.14 -18.62
CA TRP A 61 15.22 -51.14 -18.89
C TRP A 61 16.15 -50.93 -17.68
N TRP A 62 15.67 -51.07 -16.44
CA TRP A 62 16.44 -50.79 -15.23
C TRP A 62 17.67 -51.73 -15.09
N PRO A 63 18.91 -51.26 -15.29
CA PRO A 63 20.08 -52.06 -15.01
C PRO A 63 20.33 -52.02 -13.50
N ALA A 64 20.16 -53.14 -12.82
CA ALA A 64 20.66 -53.34 -11.46
C ALA A 64 22.09 -53.93 -11.52
N GLY A 65 23.06 -53.13 -11.07
CA GLY A 65 24.46 -53.50 -10.80
C GLY A 65 25.34 -52.26 -10.96
N ASP A 66 26.08 -51.73 -9.99
CA ASP A 66 26.61 -52.30 -8.75
C ASP A 66 26.94 -51.17 -7.72
N THR A 67 26.92 -51.59 -6.47
CA THR A 67 27.10 -51.05 -5.10
C THR A 67 27.81 -49.71 -4.79
N GLY A 68 27.25 -49.01 -3.79
CA GLY A 68 27.93 -47.99 -2.97
C GLY A 68 27.01 -47.30 -1.95
N ASP A 69 26.97 -47.85 -0.73
CA ASP A 69 26.16 -47.47 0.43
C ASP A 69 26.18 -45.96 0.81
N THR A 70 25.00 -45.32 0.87
CA THR A 70 24.50 -44.54 2.02
C THR A 70 23.06 -44.06 1.77
N ALA A 71 22.11 -44.69 2.48
CA ALA A 71 20.70 -44.30 2.70
C ALA A 71 20.01 -43.48 1.59
N ALA A 72 19.49 -44.17 0.56
CA ALA A 72 18.51 -43.60 -0.35
C ALA A 72 17.23 -43.27 0.43
N SER A 73 17.06 -42.02 0.83
CA SER A 73 15.72 -41.43 0.94
C SER A 73 15.04 -41.66 -0.40
N TRP A 74 13.78 -42.07 -0.37
CA TRP A 74 12.93 -42.15 -1.56
C TRP A 74 12.86 -40.74 -2.15
N ASP A 75 13.77 -40.42 -3.07
CA ASP A 75 13.79 -39.14 -3.73
C ASP A 75 12.72 -39.15 -4.82
N LEU A 76 11.48 -38.93 -4.37
CA LEU A 76 10.32 -38.72 -5.22
C LEU A 76 10.51 -37.53 -6.16
N SER A 77 11.44 -36.59 -5.88
CA SER A 77 11.76 -35.46 -6.77
C SER A 77 12.49 -35.89 -8.04
N ALA A 78 13.13 -37.06 -8.04
CA ALA A 78 13.84 -37.60 -9.21
C ALA A 78 12.96 -38.50 -10.10
N LEU A 79 11.85 -39.04 -9.56
CA LEU A 79 10.88 -39.84 -10.31
C LEU A 79 9.86 -38.96 -11.07
N PHE A 80 9.60 -37.75 -10.57
CA PHE A 80 8.76 -36.72 -11.20
C PHE A 80 9.61 -35.49 -11.48
N GLY A 81 10.55 -35.63 -12.43
CA GLY A 81 11.65 -34.70 -12.70
C GLY A 81 11.34 -33.21 -12.46
N ALA A 82 12.36 -32.49 -11.98
CA ALA A 82 12.33 -31.04 -11.74
C ALA A 82 11.36 -30.32 -12.66
N ALA A 83 10.27 -29.80 -12.07
CA ALA A 83 9.23 -29.07 -12.77
C ALA A 83 9.86 -28.05 -13.73
N ASP A 84 9.64 -28.24 -15.03
CA ASP A 84 9.93 -27.23 -16.04
C ASP A 84 9.03 -26.02 -15.72
N PRO A 85 9.59 -24.81 -15.52
CA PRO A 85 8.81 -23.61 -15.19
C PRO A 85 7.77 -23.19 -16.25
N GLY A 86 7.70 -23.87 -17.40
CA GLY A 86 6.72 -23.62 -18.46
C GLY A 86 5.73 -24.76 -18.75
N ALA A 87 5.78 -25.90 -18.06
CA ALA A 87 4.93 -27.04 -18.41
C ALA A 87 3.50 -26.92 -17.83
N ALA A 88 2.51 -27.15 -18.68
CA ALA A 88 1.07 -27.17 -18.39
C ALA A 88 0.60 -28.30 -17.45
N ALA A 89 1.47 -28.83 -16.59
CA ALA A 89 1.09 -29.89 -15.66
C ALA A 89 0.18 -29.30 -14.56
N GLY A 90 -1.13 -29.43 -14.76
CA GLY A 90 -2.09 -29.41 -13.67
C GLY A 90 -1.69 -30.41 -12.59
N ASP A 91 -2.26 -30.29 -11.39
CA ASP A 91 -1.98 -31.19 -10.27
C ASP A 91 -2.03 -32.67 -10.76
N PRO A 92 -0.92 -33.42 -10.72
CA PRO A 92 -0.84 -34.76 -11.31
C PRO A 92 -1.79 -35.77 -10.62
N PHE A 93 -2.30 -35.41 -9.43
CA PHE A 93 -3.31 -36.18 -8.71
C PHE A 93 -4.74 -35.67 -8.92
N SER A 94 -4.91 -34.58 -9.68
CA SER A 94 -6.23 -34.15 -10.14
C SER A 94 -6.78 -35.13 -11.17
N TRP A 95 -8.11 -35.16 -11.31
CA TRP A 95 -8.74 -36.03 -12.29
C TRP A 95 -8.36 -35.66 -13.74
N THR A 96 -8.15 -34.38 -14.04
CA THR A 96 -7.66 -33.93 -15.35
C THR A 96 -6.21 -34.36 -15.59
N GLY A 97 -5.34 -34.23 -14.59
CA GLY A 97 -3.97 -34.76 -14.67
C GLY A 97 -3.92 -36.28 -14.84
N ILE A 98 -4.80 -37.02 -14.13
CA ILE A 98 -4.93 -38.46 -14.30
C ILE A 98 -5.45 -38.81 -15.70
N MET A 99 -6.46 -38.10 -16.21
CA MET A 99 -7.00 -38.32 -17.56
C MET A 99 -5.96 -37.99 -18.65
N ASP A 100 -5.15 -36.94 -18.46
CA ASP A 100 -4.08 -36.59 -19.39
C ASP A 100 -3.04 -37.72 -19.43
N GLN A 101 -2.49 -38.08 -18.26
CA GLN A 101 -1.32 -38.96 -18.16
C GLN A 101 -1.65 -40.45 -18.34
N TRP A 102 -2.84 -40.89 -17.95
CA TRP A 102 -3.21 -42.32 -17.97
C TRP A 102 -4.16 -42.71 -19.10
N PHE A 103 -4.77 -41.74 -19.79
CA PHE A 103 -5.74 -42.03 -20.84
C PHE A 103 -5.43 -41.31 -22.16
N TYR A 104 -5.22 -39.99 -22.12
CA TYR A 104 -4.98 -39.20 -23.32
C TYR A 104 -3.56 -39.41 -23.88
N GLU A 105 -2.51 -39.23 -23.08
CA GLU A 105 -1.11 -39.41 -23.51
C GLU A 105 -0.85 -40.81 -24.11
N PRO A 106 -1.29 -41.93 -23.51
CA PRO A 106 -1.10 -43.25 -24.12
C PRO A 106 -1.82 -43.39 -25.46
N LEU A 107 -3.06 -42.90 -25.56
CA LEU A 107 -3.83 -42.93 -26.81
C LEU A 107 -3.18 -42.06 -27.89
N HIS A 108 -2.76 -40.86 -27.49
CA HIS A 108 -2.09 -39.90 -28.35
C HIS A 108 -0.76 -40.46 -28.87
N ASN A 109 0.07 -41.03 -28.00
CA ASN A 109 1.33 -41.69 -28.38
C ASN A 109 1.11 -42.85 -29.36
N LEU A 110 0.06 -43.65 -29.18
CA LEU A 110 -0.31 -44.70 -30.14
C LEU A 110 -0.70 -44.13 -31.50
N THR A 111 -1.43 -43.02 -31.53
CA THR A 111 -1.79 -42.35 -32.79
C THR A 111 -0.59 -41.69 -33.46
N GLN A 112 0.34 -41.12 -32.69
CA GLN A 112 1.58 -40.57 -33.23
C GLN A 112 2.51 -41.65 -33.78
N LEU A 113 2.59 -42.79 -33.10
CA LEU A 113 3.31 -43.96 -33.59
C LEU A 113 2.68 -44.50 -34.89
N TRP A 114 1.35 -44.49 -35.00
CA TRP A 114 0.67 -44.87 -36.25
C TRP A 114 1.01 -43.90 -37.39
N ILE A 115 0.84 -42.59 -37.17
CA ILE A 115 1.05 -41.54 -38.18
C ILE A 115 2.47 -41.55 -38.73
N THR A 116 3.47 -41.76 -37.86
CA THR A 116 4.90 -41.70 -38.21
C THR A 116 5.51 -43.05 -38.60
N SER A 117 4.74 -44.15 -38.53
CA SER A 117 5.24 -45.47 -38.92
C SER A 117 5.27 -45.63 -40.45
N PRO A 118 6.27 -46.32 -41.04
CA PRO A 118 6.35 -46.54 -42.48
C PRO A 118 5.11 -47.25 -43.08
N PHE A 119 4.50 -48.15 -42.31
CA PHE A 119 3.26 -48.81 -42.70
C PHE A 119 2.07 -47.85 -42.63
N GLY A 120 1.93 -47.09 -41.54
CA GLY A 120 0.87 -46.11 -41.35
C GLY A 120 0.92 -45.00 -42.40
N GLU A 121 2.09 -44.45 -42.71
CA GLU A 121 2.26 -43.43 -43.76
C GLU A 121 1.73 -43.91 -45.13
N SER A 122 1.98 -45.17 -45.50
CA SER A 122 1.50 -45.73 -46.77
C SER A 122 -0.03 -45.83 -46.85
N ILE A 123 -0.66 -46.18 -45.73
CA ILE A 123 -2.12 -46.30 -45.61
C ILE A 123 -2.77 -44.91 -45.51
N ASN A 124 -2.18 -44.01 -44.73
CA ASN A 124 -2.64 -42.63 -44.58
C ASN A 124 -2.57 -41.88 -45.92
N GLY A 125 -1.47 -42.03 -46.67
CA GLY A 125 -1.32 -41.48 -48.02
C GLY A 125 -2.41 -41.97 -48.97
N MET A 126 -2.71 -43.28 -48.97
CA MET A 126 -3.81 -43.84 -49.74
C MET A 126 -5.18 -43.24 -49.35
N ILE A 127 -5.46 -43.10 -48.05
CA ILE A 127 -6.73 -42.55 -47.54
C ILE A 127 -6.88 -41.06 -47.91
N ASN A 128 -5.81 -40.29 -47.76
CA ASN A 128 -5.81 -38.86 -48.10
C ASN A 128 -5.97 -38.67 -49.62
N ASP A 129 -5.24 -39.44 -50.44
CA ASP A 129 -5.33 -39.39 -51.90
C ASP A 129 -6.72 -39.79 -52.42
N TRP A 130 -7.34 -40.80 -51.82
CA TRP A 130 -8.68 -41.26 -52.22
C TRP A 130 -9.79 -40.28 -51.80
N SER A 131 -9.61 -39.54 -50.71
CA SER A 131 -10.58 -38.56 -50.23
C SER A 131 -10.40 -37.17 -50.85
N GLY A 132 -9.19 -36.87 -51.34
CA GLY A 132 -8.81 -35.53 -51.81
C GLY A 132 -8.69 -34.49 -50.69
N LEU A 133 -8.66 -34.94 -49.43
CA LEU A 133 -8.59 -34.13 -48.22
C LEU A 133 -7.44 -34.62 -47.34
N TYR A 134 -6.84 -33.70 -46.57
CA TYR A 134 -5.84 -34.07 -45.57
C TYR A 134 -6.55 -34.60 -44.32
N LEU A 135 -6.82 -35.91 -44.28
CA LEU A 135 -7.62 -36.53 -43.22
C LEU A 135 -6.75 -37.05 -42.07
N ILE A 136 -5.63 -37.69 -42.37
CA ILE A 136 -4.73 -38.28 -41.36
C ILE A 136 -3.30 -37.81 -41.61
N GLY A 137 -2.70 -37.15 -40.63
CA GLY A 137 -1.32 -36.68 -40.67
C GLY A 137 -1.08 -35.44 -39.82
N ASN A 138 0.17 -35.26 -39.38
CA ASN A 138 0.54 -34.06 -38.61
C ASN A 138 0.75 -32.86 -39.55
N GLY A 139 0.57 -31.68 -39.00
CA GLY A 139 0.92 -30.43 -39.63
C GLY A 139 2.43 -30.29 -39.82
N VAL A 140 2.83 -29.64 -40.90
CA VAL A 140 4.25 -29.36 -41.18
C VAL A 140 4.70 -28.21 -40.27
N ALA A 141 5.87 -28.32 -39.67
CA ALA A 141 6.42 -27.21 -38.89
C ALA A 141 6.68 -25.99 -39.78
N GLY A 142 6.44 -24.81 -39.22
CA GLY A 142 6.72 -23.53 -39.86
C GLY A 142 8.20 -23.38 -40.19
N THR A 143 8.48 -22.55 -41.19
CA THR A 143 9.82 -22.21 -41.66
C THR A 143 9.95 -20.70 -41.80
N GLU A 144 11.15 -20.19 -42.03
CA GLU A 144 11.36 -18.75 -42.25
C GLU A 144 10.47 -18.17 -43.38
N ASP A 145 10.29 -18.91 -44.49
CA ASP A 145 9.47 -18.47 -45.63
C ASP A 145 7.96 -18.64 -45.40
N HIS A 146 7.57 -19.57 -44.53
CA HIS A 146 6.18 -19.85 -44.14
C HIS A 146 6.13 -20.03 -42.62
N PRO A 147 6.08 -18.93 -41.85
CA PRO A 147 6.30 -18.97 -40.40
C PRO A 147 5.31 -19.84 -39.65
N ASP A 148 4.05 -19.87 -40.07
CA ASP A 148 3.01 -20.61 -39.38
C ASP A 148 3.15 -22.13 -39.60
N GLY A 149 2.90 -22.89 -38.54
CA GLY A 149 2.75 -24.34 -38.62
C GLY A 149 1.49 -24.69 -39.41
N GLY A 150 1.59 -25.74 -40.24
CA GLY A 150 0.44 -26.27 -40.96
C GLY A 150 -0.55 -26.96 -40.04
N ASP A 151 -1.82 -27.02 -40.45
CA ASP A 151 -2.85 -27.74 -39.71
C ASP A 151 -2.65 -29.26 -39.76
N GLY A 152 -3.09 -29.94 -38.70
CA GLY A 152 -3.22 -31.39 -38.64
C GLY A 152 -4.38 -31.92 -39.48
N GLY A 153 -4.40 -33.24 -39.70
CA GLY A 153 -5.44 -33.92 -40.47
C GLY A 153 -6.84 -33.78 -39.87
N LEU A 154 -7.86 -33.68 -40.73
CA LEU A 154 -9.27 -33.47 -40.34
C LEU A 154 -9.89 -34.62 -39.51
N TRP A 155 -9.21 -35.76 -39.42
CA TRP A 155 -9.61 -36.89 -38.57
C TRP A 155 -8.61 -37.10 -37.43
N ILE A 156 -7.32 -37.25 -37.74
CA ILE A 156 -6.29 -37.50 -36.71
C ILE A 156 -4.99 -36.81 -37.12
N GLY A 157 -4.39 -36.06 -36.22
CA GLY A 157 -3.07 -35.46 -36.38
C GLY A 157 -2.90 -34.19 -35.59
N ASP A 158 -1.65 -33.91 -35.21
CA ASP A 158 -1.30 -32.70 -34.48
C ASP A 158 -1.08 -31.53 -35.44
N GLY A 159 -1.23 -30.31 -34.94
CA GLY A 159 -0.76 -29.12 -35.63
C GLY A 159 0.77 -29.04 -35.67
N GLY A 160 1.31 -28.45 -36.73
CA GLY A 160 2.75 -28.19 -36.83
C GLY A 160 3.17 -27.07 -35.87
N ALA A 161 4.38 -27.14 -35.31
CA ALA A 161 4.93 -26.04 -34.52
C ALA A 161 5.19 -24.81 -35.42
N GLY A 162 4.94 -23.62 -34.90
CA GLY A 162 5.29 -22.36 -35.54
C GLY A 162 6.81 -22.13 -35.54
N TRP A 163 7.29 -21.38 -36.53
CA TRP A 163 8.70 -21.05 -36.66
C TRP A 163 9.15 -20.07 -35.59
N SER A 164 10.23 -20.39 -34.88
CA SER A 164 10.88 -19.45 -33.96
C SER A 164 11.83 -18.54 -34.73
N SER A 165 11.56 -17.24 -34.70
CA SER A 165 12.36 -16.25 -35.43
C SER A 165 13.62 -15.88 -34.67
N ASP A 166 14.76 -15.84 -35.37
CA ASP A 166 16.03 -15.27 -34.89
C ASP A 166 16.26 -13.83 -35.41
N GLN A 167 15.33 -13.31 -36.21
CA GLN A 167 15.44 -12.00 -36.86
C GLN A 167 14.76 -10.90 -36.05
N ALA A 168 15.49 -9.82 -35.80
CA ALA A 168 14.97 -8.69 -35.04
C ALA A 168 13.70 -8.10 -35.70
N GLY A 169 12.65 -7.88 -34.91
CA GLY A 169 11.38 -7.33 -35.35
C GLY A 169 10.47 -8.30 -36.11
N VAL A 170 10.88 -9.55 -36.33
CA VAL A 170 10.07 -10.58 -36.99
C VAL A 170 9.41 -11.46 -35.93
N ALA A 171 8.07 -11.56 -36.01
CA ALA A 171 7.29 -12.35 -35.06
C ALA A 171 7.56 -13.86 -35.24
N GLY A 172 7.35 -14.62 -34.17
CA GLY A 172 7.26 -16.07 -34.27
C GLY A 172 6.01 -16.46 -35.05
N GLY A 173 6.11 -17.56 -35.79
CA GLY A 173 4.95 -18.11 -36.48
C GLY A 173 3.98 -18.77 -35.52
N ASN A 174 2.70 -18.77 -35.87
CA ASN A 174 1.68 -19.43 -35.07
C ASN A 174 1.80 -20.96 -35.19
N GLY A 175 1.43 -21.68 -34.15
CA GLY A 175 1.23 -23.13 -34.22
C GLY A 175 0.00 -23.46 -35.08
N GLY A 176 0.07 -24.56 -35.83
CA GLY A 176 -1.04 -25.04 -36.63
C GLY A 176 -2.15 -25.66 -35.77
N ASP A 177 -3.37 -25.66 -36.29
CA ASP A 177 -4.51 -26.23 -35.57
C ASP A 177 -4.62 -27.75 -35.80
N ALA A 178 -4.94 -28.51 -34.76
CA ALA A 178 -5.38 -29.89 -34.87
C ALA A 178 -6.91 -29.93 -35.07
N LEU A 179 -7.39 -29.63 -36.28
CA LEU A 179 -8.83 -29.55 -36.57
C LEU A 179 -9.57 -30.90 -36.55
N GLY A 180 -8.85 -32.00 -36.34
CA GLY A 180 -9.36 -33.37 -36.33
C GLY A 180 -10.10 -33.79 -35.06
N TRP A 181 -10.46 -35.07 -35.00
CA TRP A 181 -11.11 -35.68 -33.83
C TRP A 181 -10.11 -35.82 -32.68
N LEU A 182 -8.89 -36.24 -33.00
CA LEU A 182 -7.79 -36.42 -32.04
C LEU A 182 -6.54 -35.71 -32.54
N GLY A 183 -5.98 -34.82 -31.72
CA GLY A 183 -4.70 -34.18 -31.99
C GLY A 183 -4.44 -32.97 -31.09
N ASN A 184 -3.17 -32.66 -30.88
CA ASN A 184 -2.73 -31.48 -30.15
C ASN A 184 -2.48 -30.32 -31.11
N GLY A 185 -2.85 -29.11 -30.72
CA GLY A 185 -2.44 -27.91 -31.44
C GLY A 185 -0.92 -27.74 -31.40
N GLY A 186 -0.35 -27.18 -32.46
CA GLY A 186 1.08 -26.90 -32.52
C GLY A 186 1.48 -25.76 -31.58
N ASP A 187 2.69 -25.80 -31.05
CA ASP A 187 3.23 -24.68 -30.27
C ASP A 187 3.52 -23.47 -31.16
N GLY A 188 3.28 -22.27 -30.66
CA GLY A 188 3.70 -21.03 -31.30
C GLY A 188 5.21 -20.83 -31.21
N GLY A 189 5.81 -20.28 -32.27
CA GLY A 189 7.24 -20.00 -32.32
C GLY A 189 7.65 -18.78 -31.49
N ALA A 190 8.89 -18.75 -31.01
CA ALA A 190 9.41 -17.57 -30.33
C ALA A 190 9.58 -16.37 -31.30
N GLY A 191 9.32 -15.16 -30.81
CA GLY A 191 9.58 -13.92 -31.54
C GLY A 191 11.07 -13.59 -31.59
N GLY A 192 11.53 -13.05 -32.71
CA GLY A 192 12.86 -12.48 -32.80
C GLY A 192 12.96 -11.20 -31.97
N ALA A 193 14.15 -10.61 -31.85
CA ALA A 193 14.40 -9.52 -30.90
C ALA A 193 13.36 -8.38 -30.99
N GLY A 194 12.67 -8.09 -29.87
CA GLY A 194 11.61 -7.08 -29.76
C GLY A 194 10.27 -7.42 -30.44
N ALA A 195 10.13 -8.61 -31.03
CA ALA A 195 8.94 -9.06 -31.74
C ALA A 195 8.10 -10.04 -30.92
N ALA A 196 6.82 -10.14 -31.24
CA ALA A 196 5.91 -11.03 -30.53
C ALA A 196 6.21 -12.51 -30.80
N GLY A 197 5.95 -13.37 -29.82
CA GLY A 197 5.82 -14.80 -30.05
C GLY A 197 4.55 -15.12 -30.83
N GLY A 198 4.55 -16.24 -31.53
CA GLY A 198 3.37 -16.75 -32.23
C GLY A 198 2.39 -17.41 -31.28
N ASP A 199 1.11 -17.40 -31.64
CA ASP A 199 0.06 -18.06 -30.86
C ASP A 199 0.16 -19.58 -30.98
N GLY A 200 -0.26 -20.31 -29.96
CA GLY A 200 -0.43 -21.75 -30.01
C GLY A 200 -1.69 -22.15 -30.80
N GLY A 201 -1.61 -23.26 -31.52
CA GLY A 201 -2.71 -23.80 -32.30
C GLY A 201 -3.79 -24.47 -31.43
N ALA A 202 -5.00 -24.58 -31.95
CA ALA A 202 -6.12 -25.23 -31.28
C ALA A 202 -5.98 -26.77 -31.28
N GLY A 203 -6.42 -27.41 -30.20
CA GLY A 203 -6.51 -28.87 -30.09
C GLY A 203 -7.76 -29.46 -30.77
N GLY A 204 -7.76 -30.78 -30.96
CA GLY A 204 -8.83 -31.59 -31.56
C GLY A 204 -10.23 -31.37 -30.99
N TRP A 205 -11.25 -31.59 -31.82
CA TRP A 205 -12.66 -31.34 -31.49
C TRP A 205 -13.28 -32.41 -30.59
N TRP A 206 -12.70 -33.61 -30.50
CA TRP A 206 -13.16 -34.65 -29.56
C TRP A 206 -12.22 -34.79 -28.37
N MET A 207 -10.92 -34.99 -28.63
CA MET A 207 -9.87 -34.94 -27.61
C MET A 207 -8.62 -34.24 -28.16
N GLY A 208 -8.03 -33.35 -27.38
CA GLY A 208 -6.87 -32.59 -27.84
C GLY A 208 -6.51 -31.42 -26.95
N ASN A 209 -5.23 -31.30 -26.61
CA ASN A 209 -4.71 -30.14 -25.90
C ASN A 209 -4.40 -29.01 -26.91
N GLY A 210 -4.58 -27.76 -26.49
CA GLY A 210 -4.11 -26.63 -27.27
C GLY A 210 -2.59 -26.49 -27.14
N GLY A 211 -1.94 -25.99 -28.20
CA GLY A 211 -0.50 -25.72 -28.20
C GLY A 211 -0.15 -24.51 -27.34
N ASN A 212 1.08 -24.44 -26.84
CA ASN A 212 1.54 -23.31 -26.05
C ASN A 212 1.82 -22.09 -26.94
N GLY A 213 1.63 -20.89 -26.42
CA GLY A 213 2.05 -19.66 -27.07
C GLY A 213 3.57 -19.48 -26.99
N GLY A 214 4.16 -18.95 -28.05
CA GLY A 214 5.59 -18.68 -28.15
C GLY A 214 6.04 -17.51 -27.27
N ALA A 215 7.27 -17.54 -26.79
CA ALA A 215 7.83 -16.42 -26.03
C ALA A 215 8.05 -15.17 -26.92
N GLY A 216 7.80 -14.00 -26.36
CA GLY A 216 8.16 -12.73 -26.98
C GLY A 216 9.67 -12.50 -26.96
N GLY A 217 10.21 -11.95 -28.04
CA GLY A 217 11.65 -11.71 -28.17
C GLY A 217 12.12 -10.55 -27.30
N ALA A 218 13.22 -10.74 -26.56
CA ALA A 218 13.86 -9.67 -25.81
C ALA A 218 14.43 -8.59 -26.75
N ALA A 219 14.39 -7.34 -26.32
CA ALA A 219 15.00 -6.25 -27.07
C ALA A 219 16.54 -6.32 -27.03
N THR A 220 17.18 -6.01 -28.16
CA THR A 220 18.64 -5.95 -28.28
C THR A 220 19.18 -4.55 -28.55
N VAL A 221 18.28 -3.60 -28.88
CA VAL A 221 18.61 -2.19 -29.11
C VAL A 221 18.32 -1.40 -27.84
N ALA A 222 19.21 -0.49 -27.46
CA ALA A 222 19.04 0.35 -26.28
C ALA A 222 17.69 1.09 -26.30
N GLY A 223 16.97 1.05 -25.17
CA GLY A 223 15.62 1.60 -25.03
C GLY A 223 14.53 0.86 -25.83
N GLY A 224 14.87 -0.22 -26.53
CA GLY A 224 13.93 -1.05 -27.27
C GLY A 224 13.03 -1.86 -26.33
N SER A 225 11.75 -1.97 -26.68
CA SER A 225 10.78 -2.76 -25.92
C SER A 225 10.87 -4.25 -26.26
N GLY A 226 10.63 -5.10 -25.26
CA GLY A 226 10.46 -6.53 -25.48
C GLY A 226 9.14 -6.84 -26.19
N GLY A 227 9.12 -7.92 -26.96
CA GLY A 227 7.92 -8.38 -27.64
C GLY A 227 6.93 -9.08 -26.70
N ALA A 228 5.65 -9.08 -27.04
CA ALA A 228 4.65 -9.81 -26.28
C ALA A 228 4.81 -11.33 -26.45
N GLY A 229 4.46 -12.11 -25.43
CA GLY A 229 4.28 -13.55 -25.60
C GLY A 229 3.00 -13.83 -26.41
N GLY A 230 3.02 -14.91 -27.19
CA GLY A 230 1.86 -15.38 -27.93
C GLY A 230 0.83 -16.03 -27.02
N ASP A 231 -0.43 -16.01 -27.42
CA ASP A 231 -1.51 -16.64 -26.67
C ASP A 231 -1.42 -18.17 -26.76
N GLY A 232 -1.83 -18.87 -25.72
CA GLY A 232 -1.98 -20.32 -25.73
C GLY A 232 -3.19 -20.75 -26.54
N GLY A 233 -3.04 -21.85 -27.27
CA GLY A 233 -4.09 -22.45 -28.09
C GLY A 233 -5.24 -23.01 -27.27
N ALA A 234 -6.46 -22.90 -27.79
CA ALA A 234 -7.64 -23.45 -27.11
C ALA A 234 -7.77 -24.96 -27.36
N ALA A 235 -8.16 -25.72 -26.36
CA ALA A 235 -8.68 -27.07 -26.57
C ALA A 235 -10.12 -26.97 -27.09
N ALA A 236 -10.35 -27.23 -28.38
CA ALA A 236 -11.70 -27.27 -28.96
C ALA A 236 -12.49 -28.55 -28.59
N ALA A 237 -11.90 -29.41 -27.76
CA ALA A 237 -12.35 -30.75 -27.46
C ALA A 237 -13.71 -30.79 -26.74
N TRP A 238 -14.59 -31.68 -27.19
CA TRP A 238 -15.84 -31.98 -26.48
C TRP A 238 -15.62 -32.84 -25.23
N PHE A 239 -14.75 -33.86 -25.31
CA PHE A 239 -14.54 -34.82 -24.22
C PHE A 239 -13.41 -34.43 -23.28
N PHE A 240 -12.17 -34.32 -23.78
CA PHE A 240 -10.99 -33.98 -22.96
C PHE A 240 -10.02 -33.08 -23.73
N GLY A 241 -9.56 -32.01 -23.08
CA GLY A 241 -8.45 -31.22 -23.61
C GLY A 241 -8.07 -30.08 -22.68
N ASN A 242 -6.78 -29.91 -22.47
CA ASN A 242 -6.21 -28.80 -21.72
C ASN A 242 -5.90 -27.63 -22.66
N GLY A 243 -6.18 -26.40 -22.23
CA GLY A 243 -5.73 -25.22 -22.97
C GLY A 243 -4.21 -25.05 -22.86
N GLY A 244 -3.57 -24.58 -23.94
CA GLY A 244 -2.14 -24.33 -23.94
C GLY A 244 -1.75 -23.15 -23.07
N ALA A 245 -0.54 -23.13 -22.52
CA ALA A 245 -0.04 -22.00 -21.76
C ALA A 245 0.23 -20.79 -22.68
N GLY A 246 0.06 -19.57 -22.17
CA GLY A 246 0.49 -18.37 -22.86
C GLY A 246 2.00 -18.16 -22.77
N GLY A 247 2.59 -17.60 -23.81
CA GLY A 247 4.02 -17.33 -23.88
C GLY A 247 4.47 -16.21 -22.95
N THR A 248 5.70 -16.26 -22.47
CA THR A 248 6.27 -15.17 -21.67
C THR A 248 6.56 -13.93 -22.51
N GLY A 249 6.35 -12.74 -21.97
CA GLY A 249 6.77 -11.49 -22.60
C GLY A 249 8.30 -11.32 -22.59
N GLY A 250 8.84 -10.75 -23.66
CA GLY A 250 10.26 -10.45 -23.79
C GLY A 250 10.72 -9.29 -22.91
N ALA A 251 11.98 -9.29 -22.49
CA ALA A 251 12.54 -8.19 -21.70
C ALA A 251 12.78 -6.92 -22.55
N GLY A 252 12.53 -5.76 -21.96
CA GLY A 252 12.96 -4.47 -22.51
C GLY A 252 14.45 -4.22 -22.25
N MET A 253 15.11 -3.46 -23.13
CA MET A 253 16.53 -3.18 -23.01
C MET A 253 16.78 -1.86 -22.28
N ASN A 254 17.86 -1.78 -21.51
CA ASN A 254 18.28 -0.54 -20.86
C ASN A 254 18.47 0.60 -21.88
N GLY A 255 18.16 1.82 -21.45
CA GLY A 255 18.45 3.03 -22.20
C GLY A 255 19.95 3.27 -22.29
N ALA A 256 20.40 3.78 -23.43
CA ALA A 256 21.78 4.20 -23.61
C ALA A 256 22.11 5.41 -22.71
N VAL A 257 23.36 5.44 -22.22
CA VAL A 257 23.93 6.63 -21.58
C VAL A 257 23.91 7.80 -22.58
N GLY A 258 23.66 9.01 -22.07
CA GLY A 258 23.62 10.20 -22.88
C GLY A 258 24.93 10.49 -23.62
N THR A 259 24.81 11.16 -24.77
CA THR A 259 25.96 11.47 -25.63
C THR A 259 25.89 12.91 -26.13
N LEU A 260 27.06 13.51 -26.37
CA LEU A 260 27.22 14.76 -27.11
C LEU A 260 27.51 14.53 -28.60
N ALA A 261 27.77 13.27 -28.99
CA ALA A 261 27.98 12.93 -30.39
C ALA A 261 26.67 13.14 -31.17
N ASN A 262 26.81 13.41 -32.48
CA ASN A 262 25.67 13.53 -33.40
C ASN A 262 24.60 14.56 -32.97
N SER A 263 25.04 15.70 -32.43
CA SER A 263 24.18 16.78 -31.89
C SER A 263 23.36 16.38 -30.65
N GLY A 264 23.76 15.32 -29.94
CA GLY A 264 23.15 14.94 -28.67
C GLY A 264 23.36 15.99 -27.58
N ILE A 265 22.41 16.06 -26.65
CA ILE A 265 22.40 17.03 -25.54
C ILE A 265 22.91 16.43 -24.22
N GLY A 266 23.41 15.20 -24.23
CA GLY A 266 23.93 14.49 -23.05
C GLY A 266 22.87 13.79 -22.19
N ASN A 267 21.58 13.87 -22.53
CA ASN A 267 20.50 13.21 -21.78
C ASN A 267 20.56 11.69 -21.93
N GLY A 268 20.30 10.97 -20.83
CA GLY A 268 20.10 9.53 -20.85
C GLY A 268 18.84 9.14 -21.64
N MET A 269 18.93 8.05 -22.39
CA MET A 269 17.79 7.48 -23.12
C MET A 269 16.86 6.74 -22.16
N ALA A 270 15.56 6.69 -22.44
CA ALA A 270 14.63 5.88 -21.66
C ALA A 270 14.93 4.38 -21.81
N GLY A 271 14.64 3.61 -20.76
CA GLY A 271 14.64 2.15 -20.80
C GLY A 271 13.42 1.63 -21.55
N GLY A 272 13.59 0.51 -22.23
CA GLY A 272 12.52 -0.14 -22.99
C GLY A 272 11.51 -0.82 -22.08
N ALA A 273 10.25 -0.86 -22.49
CA ALA A 273 9.22 -1.59 -21.75
C ALA A 273 9.42 -3.11 -21.89
N GLY A 274 9.04 -3.86 -20.87
CA GLY A 274 8.87 -5.30 -20.99
C GLY A 274 7.63 -5.64 -21.81
N GLY A 275 7.68 -6.74 -22.55
CA GLY A 275 6.53 -7.27 -23.28
C GLY A 275 5.49 -7.88 -22.34
N ASN A 276 4.23 -7.83 -22.70
CA ASN A 276 3.20 -8.54 -21.93
C ASN A 276 3.32 -10.05 -22.15
N GLY A 277 2.95 -10.85 -21.15
CA GLY A 277 2.74 -12.28 -21.35
C GLY A 277 1.45 -12.55 -22.12
N GLY A 278 1.44 -13.64 -22.89
CA GLY A 278 0.28 -14.10 -23.65
C GLY A 278 -0.79 -14.72 -22.74
N ALA A 279 -2.04 -14.67 -23.16
CA ALA A 279 -3.13 -15.32 -22.44
C ALA A 279 -3.02 -16.85 -22.53
N GLY A 280 -3.49 -17.56 -21.51
CA GLY A 280 -3.65 -19.01 -21.58
C GLY A 280 -4.85 -19.42 -22.42
N GLY A 281 -4.75 -20.57 -23.07
CA GLY A 281 -5.78 -21.16 -23.90
C GLY A 281 -6.96 -21.71 -23.09
N ARG A 282 -8.14 -21.76 -23.70
CA ARG A 282 -9.34 -22.31 -23.05
C ARG A 282 -9.28 -23.84 -22.96
N SER A 283 -9.88 -24.40 -21.91
CA SER A 283 -10.03 -25.86 -21.76
C SER A 283 -11.06 -26.44 -22.74
N GLY A 284 -11.12 -27.78 -22.83
CA GLY A 284 -12.20 -28.53 -23.45
C GLY A 284 -13.52 -28.45 -22.67
N PHE A 285 -14.60 -28.95 -23.28
CA PHE A 285 -15.98 -28.79 -22.80
C PHE A 285 -16.33 -29.68 -21.59
N MET A 286 -15.98 -30.97 -21.60
CA MET A 286 -16.36 -31.90 -20.52
C MET A 286 -15.26 -32.09 -19.46
N PHE A 287 -14.01 -32.35 -19.87
CA PHE A 287 -12.85 -32.44 -18.99
C PHE A 287 -11.70 -31.58 -19.53
N GLY A 288 -10.98 -30.92 -18.64
CA GLY A 288 -9.75 -30.23 -18.97
C GLY A 288 -9.53 -28.97 -18.16
N ASP A 289 -8.26 -28.59 -18.06
CA ASP A 289 -7.80 -27.36 -17.43
C ASP A 289 -7.61 -26.24 -18.46
N GLY A 290 -7.89 -25.00 -18.07
CA GLY A 290 -7.49 -23.85 -18.86
C GLY A 290 -5.98 -23.64 -18.73
N GLY A 291 -5.33 -23.17 -19.80
CA GLY A 291 -3.88 -22.93 -19.79
C GLY A 291 -3.49 -21.77 -18.89
N LYS A 292 -2.29 -21.81 -18.32
CA LYS A 292 -1.76 -20.68 -17.53
C LYS A 292 -1.42 -19.50 -18.45
N GLY A 293 -1.67 -18.27 -18.00
CA GLY A 293 -1.20 -17.07 -18.69
C GLY A 293 0.32 -16.89 -18.55
N GLY A 294 0.97 -16.38 -19.59
CA GLY A 294 2.42 -16.14 -19.59
C GLY A 294 2.82 -14.98 -18.68
N ALA A 295 4.02 -15.04 -18.10
CA ALA A 295 4.55 -13.93 -17.32
C ALA A 295 4.90 -12.73 -18.21
N GLY A 296 4.81 -11.52 -17.66
CA GLY A 296 5.30 -10.32 -18.31
C GLY A 296 6.84 -10.27 -18.35
N GLY A 297 7.39 -9.51 -19.29
CA GLY A 297 8.82 -9.27 -19.42
C GLY A 297 9.31 -8.14 -18.50
N ALA A 298 10.53 -8.27 -17.99
CA ALA A 298 11.16 -7.20 -17.22
C ALA A 298 11.42 -5.95 -18.08
N ALA A 299 11.31 -4.77 -17.48
CA ALA A 299 11.65 -3.53 -18.18
C ALA A 299 13.15 -3.20 -18.12
N GLY A 300 13.61 -2.38 -19.06
CA GLY A 300 14.94 -1.80 -19.05
C GLY A 300 15.05 -0.58 -18.13
N ASN A 301 16.21 -0.39 -17.52
CA ASN A 301 16.54 0.82 -16.78
C ASN A 301 16.76 2.02 -17.71
N GLY A 302 16.50 3.23 -17.24
CA GLY A 302 16.88 4.46 -17.93
C GLY A 302 18.39 4.62 -18.00
N GLY A 303 18.88 5.16 -19.10
CA GLY A 303 20.29 5.49 -19.28
C GLY A 303 20.69 6.69 -18.43
N ASN A 304 21.95 6.76 -18.02
CA ASN A 304 22.45 7.90 -17.24
C ASN A 304 22.63 9.14 -18.13
N GLY A 305 22.39 10.32 -17.57
CA GLY A 305 22.85 11.58 -18.14
C GLY A 305 24.36 11.74 -18.00
N ILE A 306 24.95 12.59 -18.83
CA ILE A 306 26.36 13.00 -18.74
C ILE A 306 26.47 14.52 -18.58
N THR A 307 27.67 15.03 -18.38
CA THR A 307 27.91 16.48 -18.44
C THR A 307 27.64 16.99 -19.86
N ALA A 308 26.69 17.91 -20.01
CA ALA A 308 26.29 18.55 -21.25
C ALA A 308 27.27 19.63 -21.71
N ALA A 309 27.15 20.04 -22.98
CA ALA A 309 28.03 21.02 -23.61
C ALA A 309 27.97 22.43 -22.98
N ASN A 310 26.92 22.72 -22.22
CA ASN A 310 26.75 23.97 -21.47
C ASN A 310 27.34 23.88 -20.04
N ASN A 311 28.18 22.88 -19.77
CA ASN A 311 28.80 22.56 -18.47
C ASN A 311 27.84 22.10 -17.38
N ASN A 312 26.54 22.03 -17.64
CA ASN A 312 25.56 21.46 -16.71
C ASN A 312 25.48 19.94 -16.87
N GLY A 313 25.02 19.26 -15.85
CA GLY A 313 24.59 17.88 -15.91
C GLY A 313 23.32 17.72 -16.73
N ALA A 314 23.30 16.74 -17.61
CA ALA A 314 22.13 16.35 -18.38
C ALA A 314 21.22 15.41 -17.58
N THR A 315 19.94 15.31 -17.96
CA THR A 315 18.98 14.49 -17.22
C THR A 315 19.19 13.00 -17.47
N GLY A 316 18.96 12.17 -16.46
CA GLY A 316 18.83 10.73 -16.59
C GLY A 316 17.56 10.33 -17.36
N GLY A 317 17.61 9.19 -18.03
CA GLY A 317 16.48 8.61 -18.76
C GLY A 317 15.46 7.98 -17.82
N GLN A 318 14.20 7.88 -18.26
CA GLN A 318 13.16 7.19 -17.49
C GLN A 318 13.36 5.67 -17.55
N GLY A 319 13.00 4.96 -16.49
CA GLY A 319 12.91 3.50 -16.51
C GLY A 319 11.70 3.03 -17.33
N GLY A 320 11.82 1.87 -17.96
CA GLY A 320 10.75 1.25 -18.73
C GLY A 320 9.64 0.67 -17.84
N GLN A 321 8.46 0.47 -18.41
CA GLN A 321 7.36 -0.20 -17.71
C GLN A 321 7.51 -1.73 -17.76
N GLY A 322 7.26 -2.41 -16.65
CA GLY A 322 7.22 -3.87 -16.60
C GLY A 322 6.03 -4.42 -17.40
N GLY A 323 6.23 -5.55 -18.06
CA GLY A 323 5.17 -6.23 -18.79
C GLY A 323 4.09 -6.78 -17.85
N ASN A 324 2.84 -6.72 -18.28
CA ASN A 324 1.75 -7.38 -17.56
C ASN A 324 1.79 -8.89 -17.77
N GLY A 325 1.37 -9.64 -16.77
CA GLY A 325 1.08 -11.07 -16.94
C GLY A 325 -0.16 -11.29 -17.79
N GLY A 326 -0.17 -12.40 -18.55
CA GLY A 326 -1.29 -12.82 -19.37
C GLY A 326 -2.46 -13.34 -18.54
N ALA A 327 -3.67 -13.25 -19.07
CA ALA A 327 -4.84 -13.84 -18.42
C ALA A 327 -4.73 -15.38 -18.40
N GLY A 328 -5.22 -16.02 -17.35
CA GLY A 328 -5.39 -17.47 -17.35
C GLY A 328 -6.52 -17.91 -18.29
N GLY A 329 -6.37 -19.09 -18.87
CA GLY A 329 -7.33 -19.71 -19.76
C GLY A 329 -8.64 -20.04 -19.06
N ALA A 330 -9.76 -19.63 -19.66
CA ALA A 330 -11.07 -19.93 -19.13
C ALA A 330 -11.46 -21.40 -19.35
N ARG A 331 -12.35 -21.91 -18.50
CA ARG A 331 -13.04 -23.17 -18.76
C ARG A 331 -14.09 -23.00 -19.85
N ALA A 332 -14.21 -23.97 -20.76
CA ALA A 332 -15.19 -23.86 -21.86
C ALA A 332 -16.65 -24.08 -21.44
N SER A 333 -16.93 -24.86 -20.38
CA SER A 333 -18.31 -25.17 -19.96
C SER A 333 -18.67 -24.62 -18.58
N GLY A 334 -19.80 -23.91 -18.53
CA GLY A 334 -20.45 -23.53 -17.26
C GLY A 334 -21.31 -24.63 -16.64
N TYR A 335 -21.57 -25.74 -17.37
CA TYR A 335 -22.37 -26.87 -16.88
C TYR A 335 -21.54 -27.83 -16.01
N TYR A 336 -20.25 -28.02 -16.34
CA TYR A 336 -19.32 -28.90 -15.62
C TYR A 336 -18.33 -28.07 -14.76
N ALA A 337 -18.87 -27.26 -13.84
CA ALA A 337 -18.08 -26.27 -13.09
C ALA A 337 -17.30 -26.83 -11.87
N GLY A 338 -17.42 -28.12 -11.57
CA GLY A 338 -16.72 -28.74 -10.42
C GLY A 338 -15.23 -28.98 -10.70
N SER A 339 -14.39 -28.93 -9.67
CA SER A 339 -12.93 -29.17 -9.77
C SER A 339 -12.59 -30.57 -10.31
N PHE A 340 -13.50 -31.53 -10.17
CA PHE A 340 -13.38 -32.86 -10.79
C PHE A 340 -13.28 -32.80 -12.32
N TYR A 341 -13.94 -31.82 -12.96
CA TYR A 341 -13.95 -31.67 -14.42
C TYR A 341 -12.81 -30.75 -14.91
N GLY A 342 -11.91 -30.31 -14.01
CA GLY A 342 -10.77 -29.42 -14.26
C GLY A 342 -10.78 -28.09 -13.48
N SER A 343 -10.10 -27.09 -14.02
CA SER A 343 -9.96 -25.75 -13.46
C SER A 343 -9.76 -24.69 -14.55
N ALA A 344 -9.94 -23.41 -14.21
CA ALA A 344 -9.44 -22.32 -15.06
C ALA A 344 -7.95 -22.15 -14.81
N GLY A 345 -7.20 -21.71 -15.82
CA GLY A 345 -5.78 -21.46 -15.68
C GLY A 345 -5.48 -20.28 -14.76
N ALA A 346 -4.32 -20.32 -14.13
CA ALA A 346 -3.79 -19.17 -13.39
C ALA A 346 -3.39 -18.05 -14.37
N ALA A 347 -3.44 -16.80 -13.91
CA ALA A 347 -2.87 -15.69 -14.66
C ALA A 347 -1.33 -15.74 -14.60
N GLY A 348 -0.66 -15.02 -15.48
CA GLY A 348 0.78 -14.81 -15.42
C GLY A 348 1.16 -13.73 -14.41
N ASP A 349 2.40 -13.77 -13.94
CA ASP A 349 2.95 -12.72 -13.08
C ASP A 349 3.28 -11.46 -13.89
N GLY A 350 3.06 -10.30 -13.28
CA GLY A 350 3.53 -9.02 -13.78
C GLY A 350 5.01 -8.82 -13.45
N ALA A 351 5.73 -8.11 -14.30
CA ALA A 351 7.16 -7.90 -14.15
C ALA A 351 7.52 -6.54 -13.53
N ASN A 352 8.73 -6.42 -13.01
CA ASN A 352 9.19 -5.18 -12.40
C ASN A 352 9.39 -4.06 -13.43
N GLY A 353 9.12 -2.83 -13.00
CA GLY A 353 9.50 -1.62 -13.71
C GLY A 353 11.00 -1.36 -13.62
N GLY A 354 11.54 -0.67 -14.63
CA GLY A 354 12.96 -0.33 -14.70
C GLY A 354 13.30 0.86 -13.81
N ASN A 355 14.52 0.92 -13.31
CA ASN A 355 14.99 2.06 -12.54
C ASN A 355 15.22 3.28 -13.44
N GLY A 356 15.01 4.48 -12.92
CA GLY A 356 15.41 5.72 -13.57
C GLY A 356 16.92 5.85 -13.66
N GLY A 357 17.41 6.45 -14.75
CA GLY A 357 18.83 6.73 -14.94
C GLY A 357 19.30 7.86 -14.05
N VAL A 358 20.59 7.83 -13.67
CA VAL A 358 21.20 8.89 -12.85
C VAL A 358 21.38 10.16 -13.67
N GLY A 359 21.12 11.33 -13.08
CA GLY A 359 21.42 12.62 -13.68
C GLY A 359 22.94 12.84 -13.78
N GLY A 360 23.40 13.44 -14.88
CA GLY A 360 24.82 13.72 -15.05
C GLY A 360 25.32 14.76 -14.06
N ASP A 361 26.58 14.66 -13.64
CA ASP A 361 27.23 15.71 -12.88
C ASP A 361 27.54 16.93 -13.77
N ALA A 362 27.61 18.10 -13.14
CA ALA A 362 28.16 19.30 -13.78
C ALA A 362 29.65 19.13 -14.11
N ALA A 363 30.14 19.92 -15.06
CA ALA A 363 31.56 20.00 -15.35
C ALA A 363 32.34 20.50 -14.12
N LYS A 364 33.59 20.05 -13.99
CA LYS A 364 34.55 20.54 -13.01
C LYS A 364 35.63 21.37 -13.69
N ASP A 365 36.15 22.38 -13.01
CA ASP A 365 37.35 23.09 -13.43
C ASP A 365 38.63 22.30 -13.11
N ALA A 366 39.80 22.90 -13.36
CA ALA A 366 41.10 22.28 -13.10
C ALA A 366 41.40 22.10 -11.59
N GLY A 367 40.70 22.82 -10.70
CA GLY A 367 40.79 22.70 -9.26
C GLY A 367 39.90 21.58 -8.70
N GLY A 368 38.97 21.06 -9.51
CA GLY A 368 38.00 20.04 -9.11
C GLY A 368 36.65 20.62 -8.65
N ASP A 369 36.46 21.94 -8.79
CA ASP A 369 35.23 22.64 -8.40
C ASP A 369 34.20 22.57 -9.52
N TYR A 370 32.93 22.34 -9.16
CA TYR A 370 31.85 22.35 -10.14
C TYR A 370 31.62 23.77 -10.70
N ILE A 371 31.37 23.85 -12.02
CA ILE A 371 31.14 25.13 -12.73
C ILE A 371 29.75 25.23 -13.38
N GLY A 372 28.90 24.21 -13.24
CA GLY A 372 27.53 24.17 -13.75
C GLY A 372 26.53 23.58 -12.75
N MET A 373 25.27 23.42 -13.17
CA MET A 373 24.23 22.76 -12.36
C MET A 373 24.24 21.24 -12.57
N GLY A 374 23.87 20.46 -11.57
CA GLY A 374 23.71 19.00 -11.71
C GLY A 374 22.43 18.61 -12.45
N GLY A 375 22.43 17.46 -13.13
CA GLY A 375 21.30 16.96 -13.92
C GLY A 375 20.24 16.27 -13.07
N PHE A 376 18.97 16.32 -13.49
CA PHE A 376 17.90 15.59 -12.81
C PHE A 376 18.01 14.08 -13.02
N GLY A 377 17.71 13.29 -11.98
CA GLY A 377 17.53 11.85 -12.09
C GLY A 377 16.24 11.51 -12.85
N GLY A 378 16.25 10.37 -13.53
CA GLY A 378 15.10 9.86 -14.27
C GLY A 378 14.05 9.24 -13.36
N TYR A 379 12.78 9.21 -13.79
CA TYR A 379 11.73 8.51 -13.06
C TYR A 379 11.87 6.98 -13.19
N GLY A 380 11.55 6.25 -12.13
CA GLY A 380 11.38 4.81 -12.18
C GLY A 380 10.11 4.42 -12.94
N GLY A 381 10.16 3.30 -13.64
CA GLY A 381 9.04 2.76 -14.40
C GLY A 381 8.05 1.99 -13.53
N ALA A 382 6.79 1.92 -13.96
CA ALA A 382 5.77 1.15 -13.24
C ALA A 382 5.99 -0.36 -13.39
N GLY A 383 5.64 -1.13 -12.36
CA GLY A 383 5.53 -2.59 -12.43
C GLY A 383 4.29 -3.04 -13.18
N GLY A 384 4.37 -4.18 -13.85
CA GLY A 384 3.26 -4.82 -14.54
C GLY A 384 2.29 -5.49 -13.56
N SER A 385 1.01 -5.54 -13.91
CA SER A 385 -0.01 -6.25 -13.14
C SER A 385 -0.07 -7.73 -13.53
N GLY A 386 -0.51 -8.60 -12.63
CA GLY A 386 -0.62 -10.03 -12.89
C GLY A 386 -1.17 -10.82 -11.70
N GLU A 387 -0.94 -12.13 -11.71
CA GLU A 387 -1.17 -13.01 -10.56
C GLU A 387 -0.42 -12.45 -9.34
N HIS A 388 0.89 -12.24 -9.47
CA HIS A 388 1.67 -11.32 -8.64
C HIS A 388 1.97 -10.05 -9.42
N GLY A 389 1.79 -8.89 -8.80
CA GLY A 389 2.14 -7.59 -9.37
C GLY A 389 3.64 -7.31 -9.23
N GLY A 390 4.26 -6.80 -10.29
CA GLY A 390 5.67 -6.41 -10.27
C GLY A 390 5.90 -5.15 -9.44
N ASN A 391 7.11 -5.00 -8.91
CA ASN A 391 7.50 -3.79 -8.19
C ASN A 391 7.74 -2.61 -9.15
N GLY A 392 7.46 -1.40 -8.68
CA GLY A 392 7.88 -0.18 -9.36
C GLY A 392 9.39 0.01 -9.28
N GLY A 393 9.99 0.54 -10.35
CA GLY A 393 11.42 0.85 -10.39
C GLY A 393 11.77 2.05 -9.51
N THR A 394 13.00 2.10 -9.01
CA THR A 394 13.47 3.25 -8.22
C THR A 394 13.71 4.46 -9.11
N GLY A 395 13.51 5.67 -8.58
CA GLY A 395 13.96 6.90 -9.23
C GLY A 395 15.49 6.95 -9.31
N GLY A 396 16.01 7.59 -10.35
CA GLY A 396 17.44 7.84 -10.50
C GLY A 396 17.92 8.96 -9.59
N ASP A 397 19.15 8.88 -9.14
CA ASP A 397 19.77 9.96 -8.35
C ASP A 397 20.01 11.20 -9.23
N GLY A 398 19.89 12.38 -8.66
CA GLY A 398 20.29 13.63 -9.30
C GLY A 398 21.80 13.82 -9.25
N GLY A 399 22.35 14.43 -10.29
CA GLY A 399 23.78 14.70 -10.41
C GLY A 399 24.24 15.87 -9.54
N ASP A 400 25.53 15.90 -9.24
CA ASP A 400 26.16 16.95 -8.44
C ASP A 400 26.37 18.23 -9.26
N GLY A 401 26.40 19.38 -8.59
CA GLY A 401 26.82 20.62 -9.23
C GLY A 401 27.03 21.79 -8.27
N THR A 402 27.08 22.99 -8.81
CA THR A 402 27.19 24.24 -8.04
C THR A 402 25.98 24.48 -7.14
N GLY A 403 24.80 24.06 -7.58
CA GLY A 403 23.53 24.36 -6.92
C GLY A 403 23.12 25.83 -7.01
N VAL A 404 23.63 26.58 -7.99
CA VAL A 404 23.28 27.98 -8.25
C VAL A 404 22.94 28.15 -9.73
N ASN A 405 21.79 28.77 -10.04
CA ASN A 405 21.43 29.09 -11.42
C ASN A 405 22.05 30.42 -11.86
N THR A 406 23.05 30.37 -12.73
CA THR A 406 23.72 31.55 -13.29
C THR A 406 23.01 32.14 -14.52
N SER A 407 21.88 31.55 -14.96
CA SER A 407 21.26 31.82 -16.27
C SER A 407 19.77 32.24 -16.27
N GLY A 408 19.09 32.35 -15.13
CA GLY A 408 17.69 32.81 -15.11
C GLY A 408 17.15 33.23 -13.73
N GLU A 409 16.69 34.47 -13.62
CA GLU A 409 16.17 35.10 -12.39
C GLU A 409 14.73 34.68 -12.01
N THR A 410 14.05 33.88 -12.83
CA THR A 410 12.62 33.59 -12.65
C THR A 410 12.31 32.53 -11.57
N PHE A 411 13.31 31.75 -11.13
CA PHE A 411 13.16 30.77 -10.04
C PHE A 411 14.41 30.78 -9.13
N PRO A 412 14.39 31.49 -7.99
CA PRO A 412 15.56 31.68 -7.12
C PRO A 412 15.99 30.43 -6.30
N TRP A 413 15.42 29.24 -6.58
CA TRP A 413 15.62 28.00 -5.80
C TRP A 413 16.10 26.81 -6.64
N ASN A 414 17.09 27.00 -7.51
CA ASN A 414 17.70 25.86 -8.19
C ASN A 414 18.79 25.24 -7.32
N SER A 415 18.73 23.92 -7.20
CA SER A 415 19.55 23.08 -6.35
C SER A 415 20.60 22.28 -7.14
N GLY A 416 21.38 21.42 -6.48
CA GLY A 416 21.94 20.22 -7.11
C GLY A 416 20.84 19.44 -7.85
N GLY A 417 21.22 18.50 -8.71
CA GLY A 417 20.25 17.74 -9.48
C GLY A 417 19.21 17.08 -8.59
N ASN A 418 17.91 17.20 -8.89
CA ASN A 418 16.89 16.52 -8.09
C ASN A 418 16.86 15.03 -8.44
N GLY A 419 16.59 14.19 -7.44
CA GLY A 419 16.28 12.78 -7.65
C GLY A 419 14.96 12.59 -8.39
N GLY A 420 14.90 11.56 -9.23
CA GLY A 420 13.67 11.17 -9.93
C GLY A 420 12.67 10.49 -9.01
N GLY A 421 11.37 10.55 -9.36
CA GLY A 421 10.34 9.83 -8.60
C GLY A 421 10.39 8.31 -8.85
N GLY A 422 10.00 7.52 -7.85
CA GLY A 422 9.84 6.08 -7.97
C GLY A 422 8.58 5.68 -8.75
N GLY A 423 8.63 4.52 -9.39
CA GLY A 423 7.54 3.97 -10.18
C GLY A 423 6.43 3.33 -9.32
N GLN A 424 5.24 3.21 -9.87
CA GLN A 424 4.13 2.52 -9.18
C GLN A 424 4.32 1.00 -9.19
N GLY A 425 3.91 0.32 -8.12
CA GLY A 425 3.79 -1.13 -8.09
C GLY A 425 2.58 -1.63 -8.89
N GLY A 426 2.71 -2.82 -9.47
CA GLY A 426 1.66 -3.48 -10.24
C GLY A 426 0.58 -4.11 -9.36
N ASN A 427 -0.63 -4.22 -9.89
CA ASN A 427 -1.74 -4.84 -9.17
C ASN A 427 -1.61 -6.36 -9.15
N SER A 428 -2.08 -6.99 -8.08
CA SER A 428 -2.10 -8.45 -7.92
C SER A 428 -3.53 -8.98 -7.85
N LEU A 429 -3.71 -10.17 -8.41
CA LEU A 429 -4.98 -10.90 -8.35
C LEU A 429 -5.05 -11.76 -7.09
N GLY A 430 -6.28 -11.95 -6.59
CA GLY A 430 -6.53 -12.86 -5.48
C GLY A 430 -5.77 -12.51 -4.19
N ALA A 431 -5.26 -13.54 -3.50
CA ALA A 431 -4.66 -13.41 -2.16
C ALA A 431 -3.20 -12.92 -2.18
N ASN A 432 -2.69 -12.51 -3.35
CA ASN A 432 -1.29 -12.16 -3.53
C ASN A 432 -1.01 -10.72 -3.11
N THR A 433 0.24 -10.45 -2.70
CA THR A 433 0.64 -9.12 -2.28
C THR A 433 0.85 -8.22 -3.49
N GLY A 434 0.24 -7.04 -3.50
CA GLY A 434 0.45 -6.01 -4.52
C GLY A 434 1.93 -5.63 -4.65
N GLY A 435 2.36 -5.26 -5.86
CA GLY A 435 3.74 -4.85 -6.10
C GLY A 435 4.12 -3.64 -5.25
N LEU A 436 5.37 -3.58 -4.80
CA LEU A 436 5.86 -2.44 -4.02
C LEU A 436 6.00 -1.20 -4.91
N GLY A 437 5.72 -0.02 -4.36
CA GLY A 437 6.11 1.23 -4.98
C GLY A 437 7.63 1.41 -4.97
N GLY A 438 8.20 1.93 -6.05
CA GLY A 438 9.64 2.17 -6.13
C GLY A 438 10.07 3.34 -5.25
N ASP A 439 11.28 3.29 -4.71
CA ASP A 439 11.84 4.40 -3.92
C ASP A 439 12.15 5.62 -4.80
N GLY A 440 12.08 6.81 -4.23
CA GLY A 440 12.55 8.03 -4.88
C GLY A 440 14.08 8.09 -4.94
N GLY A 441 14.61 8.66 -6.02
CA GLY A 441 16.05 8.87 -6.18
C GLY A 441 16.58 9.97 -5.25
N LYS A 442 17.88 9.95 -4.95
CA LYS A 442 18.50 10.96 -4.09
C LYS A 442 18.74 12.27 -4.84
N GLY A 443 18.76 13.39 -4.13
CA GLY A 443 19.24 14.66 -4.66
C GLY A 443 20.78 14.72 -4.72
N GLY A 444 21.32 15.47 -5.68
CA GLY A 444 22.75 15.70 -5.87
C GLY A 444 23.33 16.79 -4.99
N LEU A 445 24.65 16.80 -4.83
CA LEU A 445 25.40 17.79 -4.05
C LEU A 445 25.31 19.20 -4.64
N ALA A 446 25.32 20.21 -3.78
CA ALA A 446 25.59 21.60 -4.15
C ALA A 446 26.89 22.11 -3.52
N THR A 447 27.78 22.70 -4.31
CA THR A 447 29.10 23.13 -3.80
C THR A 447 29.32 24.63 -3.71
N ALA A 448 28.48 25.47 -4.33
CA ALA A 448 28.71 26.92 -4.40
C ALA A 448 27.98 27.70 -3.30
N ALA A 449 28.50 28.90 -2.98
CA ALA A 449 27.89 29.82 -2.03
C ALA A 449 26.46 30.19 -2.45
N GLY A 450 25.52 30.14 -1.49
CA GLY A 450 24.09 30.32 -1.72
C GLY A 450 23.40 29.12 -2.36
N GLY A 451 24.14 28.05 -2.68
CA GLY A 451 23.59 26.87 -3.33
C GLY A 451 22.72 26.01 -2.43
N TYR A 452 21.77 25.30 -3.05
CA TYR A 452 20.88 24.33 -2.39
C TYR A 452 21.22 22.91 -2.83
N GLY A 453 21.38 21.97 -1.91
CA GLY A 453 21.44 20.55 -2.26
C GLY A 453 20.18 20.10 -3.01
N GLY A 454 20.33 19.12 -3.91
CA GLY A 454 19.25 18.60 -4.74
C GLY A 454 18.08 18.06 -3.91
N GLN A 455 16.87 18.18 -4.44
CA GLN A 455 15.68 17.60 -3.79
C GLN A 455 15.69 16.07 -3.93
N GLY A 456 15.25 15.36 -2.90
CA GLY A 456 14.95 13.94 -3.01
C GLY A 456 13.69 13.69 -3.86
N GLY A 457 13.68 12.62 -4.63
CA GLY A 457 12.53 12.20 -5.43
C GLY A 457 11.41 11.63 -4.58
N ALA A 458 10.15 11.73 -5.03
CA ALA A 458 9.03 11.11 -4.34
C ALA A 458 9.03 9.59 -4.51
N GLY A 459 8.61 8.84 -3.49
CA GLY A 459 8.35 7.41 -3.58
C GLY A 459 7.10 7.08 -4.39
N GLY A 460 7.11 5.95 -5.08
CA GLY A 460 6.02 5.45 -5.89
C GLY A 460 4.89 4.83 -5.06
N GLN A 461 3.69 4.75 -5.64
CA GLN A 461 2.55 4.11 -4.98
C GLN A 461 2.68 2.59 -5.01
N GLY A 462 2.25 1.91 -3.96
CA GLY A 462 2.11 0.45 -3.95
C GLY A 462 0.93 -0.03 -4.81
N GLY A 463 1.06 -1.21 -5.38
CA GLY A 463 0.05 -1.86 -6.20
C GLY A 463 -1.12 -2.40 -5.37
N SER A 464 -2.31 -2.46 -5.96
CA SER A 464 -3.50 -2.96 -5.27
C SER A 464 -3.54 -4.49 -5.25
N SER A 465 -4.36 -5.05 -4.36
CA SER A 465 -4.65 -6.48 -4.29
C SER A 465 -6.15 -6.73 -4.14
N ASP A 466 -6.68 -7.85 -4.66
CA ASP A 466 -8.09 -8.19 -4.51
C ASP A 466 -8.40 -8.70 -3.08
N SER A 467 -7.62 -9.67 -2.59
CA SER A 467 -7.85 -10.27 -1.26
C SER A 467 -6.59 -10.48 -0.45
N GLY A 468 -5.43 -10.21 -1.04
CA GLY A 468 -4.14 -10.22 -0.39
C GLY A 468 -3.76 -8.86 0.19
N THR A 469 -2.48 -8.73 0.52
CA THR A 469 -1.95 -7.48 1.08
C THR A 469 -1.72 -6.45 -0.03
N GLY A 470 -2.19 -5.20 0.11
CA GLY A 470 -1.79 -4.13 -0.81
C GLY A 470 -0.29 -3.87 -0.72
N GLY A 471 0.36 -3.54 -1.84
CA GLY A 471 1.80 -3.25 -1.86
C GLY A 471 2.14 -2.02 -1.01
N ALA A 472 3.30 -2.00 -0.35
CA ALA A 472 3.72 -0.80 0.38
C ALA A 472 4.10 0.32 -0.60
N GLY A 473 3.88 1.57 -0.19
CA GLY A 473 4.41 2.73 -0.90
C GLY A 473 5.92 2.82 -0.79
N GLY A 474 6.59 3.28 -1.84
CA GLY A 474 8.03 3.49 -1.87
C GLY A 474 8.47 4.61 -0.94
N THR A 475 9.69 4.55 -0.43
CA THR A 475 10.25 5.61 0.40
C THR A 475 10.62 6.84 -0.44
N GLY A 476 10.53 8.02 0.16
CA GLY A 476 11.04 9.24 -0.45
C GLY A 476 12.57 9.24 -0.49
N GLY A 477 13.15 9.75 -1.57
CA GLY A 477 14.59 9.85 -1.73
C GLY A 477 15.21 10.83 -0.76
N ALA A 478 16.44 10.56 -0.31
CA ALA A 478 17.19 11.51 0.50
C ALA A 478 17.58 12.74 -0.33
N ALA A 479 17.59 13.91 0.28
CA ALA A 479 18.06 15.10 -0.39
C ALA A 479 19.59 15.12 -0.50
N GLY A 480 20.09 15.96 -1.40
CA GLY A 480 21.50 16.26 -1.55
C GLY A 480 21.99 17.23 -0.48
N ASN A 481 23.27 17.11 -0.15
CA ASN A 481 23.94 18.00 0.80
C ASN A 481 24.41 19.31 0.14
N GLY A 482 24.73 20.32 0.95
CA GLY A 482 25.43 21.54 0.55
C GLY A 482 26.85 21.58 1.15
N ALA A 483 27.89 21.65 0.30
CA ALA A 483 29.32 21.88 0.55
C ALA A 483 29.85 21.62 1.99
N THR A 484 29.54 20.46 2.56
CA THR A 484 29.66 20.24 4.02
C THR A 484 31.10 20.22 4.55
N GLY A 485 32.10 20.16 3.66
CA GLY A 485 33.52 20.17 3.99
C GLY A 485 34.15 21.55 4.12
N ASP A 486 33.51 22.62 3.64
CA ASP A 486 34.05 23.98 3.69
C ASP A 486 33.12 24.92 4.45
N ALA A 487 33.44 25.15 5.72
CA ALA A 487 32.68 26.04 6.60
C ALA A 487 32.72 27.52 6.16
N THR A 488 33.58 27.92 5.22
CA THR A 488 33.63 29.31 4.73
C THR A 488 32.57 29.62 3.67
N VAL A 489 31.99 28.57 3.07
CA VAL A 489 30.97 28.69 2.02
C VAL A 489 29.60 28.48 2.64
N ALA A 490 28.69 29.46 2.53
CA ALA A 490 27.31 29.32 3.02
C ALA A 490 26.48 28.49 2.03
N THR A 491 25.99 27.33 2.46
CA THR A 491 25.14 26.45 1.65
C THR A 491 23.92 25.96 2.41
N ASN A 492 22.92 25.54 1.66
CA ASN A 492 21.69 24.97 2.18
C ASN A 492 21.57 23.50 1.72
N GLY A 493 21.10 22.62 2.59
CA GLY A 493 20.72 21.26 2.19
C GLY A 493 19.42 21.21 1.41
N GLY A 494 19.23 20.16 0.61
CA GLY A 494 17.97 19.92 -0.11
C GLY A 494 16.84 19.39 0.77
N GLN A 495 15.60 19.45 0.30
CA GLN A 495 14.45 18.80 0.97
C GLN A 495 14.39 17.31 0.62
N GLY A 496 14.05 16.49 1.60
CA GLY A 496 13.77 15.07 1.37
C GLY A 496 12.51 14.85 0.54
N GLY A 497 12.47 13.75 -0.20
CA GLY A 497 11.31 13.37 -1.00
C GLY A 497 10.14 12.87 -0.16
N TYR A 498 8.91 13.00 -0.67
CA TYR A 498 7.72 12.44 -0.01
C TYR A 498 7.66 10.92 -0.18
N GLY A 499 7.18 10.21 0.84
CA GLY A 499 6.86 8.79 0.74
C GLY A 499 5.63 8.52 -0.13
N GLY A 500 5.60 7.36 -0.78
CA GLY A 500 4.52 6.92 -1.65
C GLY A 500 3.32 6.38 -0.88
N GLN A 501 2.15 6.36 -1.52
CA GLN A 501 0.94 5.80 -0.91
C GLN A 501 0.98 4.26 -0.91
N GLY A 502 0.46 3.64 0.15
CA GLY A 502 0.23 2.19 0.17
C GLY A 502 -0.90 1.78 -0.76
N GLY A 503 -0.78 0.59 -1.34
CA GLY A 503 -1.76 0.00 -2.24
C GLY A 503 -3.04 -0.41 -1.54
N ASN A 504 -4.15 -0.35 -2.24
CA ASN A 504 -5.45 -0.73 -1.69
C ASN A 504 -5.63 -2.25 -1.64
N SER A 505 -6.59 -2.71 -0.84
CA SER A 505 -7.05 -4.09 -0.91
C SER A 505 -8.57 -4.19 -0.82
N ASP A 506 -9.20 -5.04 -1.63
CA ASP A 506 -10.66 -5.19 -1.52
C ASP A 506 -11.02 -6.00 -0.27
N SER A 507 -10.33 -7.11 -0.01
CA SER A 507 -10.66 -7.98 1.13
C SER A 507 -9.51 -8.42 2.02
N GLY A 508 -8.28 -8.03 1.69
CA GLY A 508 -7.08 -8.23 2.51
C GLY A 508 -6.60 -6.94 3.17
N THR A 509 -5.45 -7.01 3.84
CA THR A 509 -4.86 -5.84 4.50
C THR A 509 -4.31 -4.88 3.45
N SER A 510 -4.61 -3.60 3.49
CA SER A 510 -4.00 -2.65 2.55
C SER A 510 -2.55 -2.31 2.91
N GLY A 511 -1.80 -1.79 1.94
CA GLY A 511 -0.39 -1.51 2.08
C GLY A 511 -0.09 -0.31 2.96
N ALA A 512 1.06 -0.32 3.63
CA ALA A 512 1.54 0.85 4.38
C ALA A 512 2.04 1.96 3.44
N GLY A 513 1.92 3.21 3.88
CA GLY A 513 2.57 4.34 3.21
C GLY A 513 4.08 4.31 3.40
N GLY A 514 4.81 4.78 2.40
CA GLY A 514 6.27 4.89 2.44
C GLY A 514 6.74 6.00 3.38
N ASN A 515 7.93 5.87 3.95
CA ASN A 515 8.52 6.92 4.78
C ASN A 515 9.01 8.10 3.92
N GLY A 516 9.02 9.30 4.49
CA GLY A 516 9.66 10.46 3.86
C GLY A 516 11.18 10.34 3.84
N GLY A 517 11.81 10.94 2.83
CA GLY A 517 13.25 10.98 2.69
C GLY A 517 13.92 11.97 3.64
N ALA A 518 15.18 11.72 4.00
CA ALA A 518 15.94 12.64 4.83
C ALA A 518 16.25 13.95 4.10
N GLY A 519 16.21 15.08 4.80
CA GLY A 519 16.73 16.35 4.34
C GLY A 519 18.26 16.35 4.28
N GLY A 520 18.83 17.16 3.40
CA GLY A 520 20.28 17.26 3.23
C GLY A 520 20.92 18.15 4.28
N ASP A 521 22.18 17.88 4.62
CA ASP A 521 22.96 18.77 5.47
C ASP A 521 23.42 19.98 4.66
N GLY A 522 23.53 21.15 5.31
CA GLY A 522 24.16 22.33 4.72
C GLY A 522 25.06 23.03 5.73
N THR A 523 26.04 23.78 5.24
CA THR A 523 26.94 24.54 6.13
C THR A 523 26.20 25.64 6.89
N LEU A 524 25.30 26.37 6.22
CA LEU A 524 24.45 27.37 6.86
C LEU A 524 23.12 26.76 7.31
N ARG A 525 22.39 26.10 6.41
CA ARG A 525 21.03 25.61 6.69
C ARG A 525 20.88 24.15 6.30
N GLY A 526 20.36 23.33 7.20
CA GLY A 526 19.91 21.98 6.85
C GLY A 526 18.58 22.02 6.09
N GLY A 527 18.39 21.09 5.17
CA GLY A 527 17.12 20.92 4.46
C GLY A 527 16.09 20.17 5.30
N ASN A 528 14.81 20.32 4.98
CA ASN A 528 13.75 19.67 5.73
C ASN A 528 13.60 18.21 5.28
N GLY A 529 13.13 17.36 6.19
CA GLY A 529 12.72 16.00 5.87
C GLY A 529 11.45 16.00 5.00
N GLY A 530 11.32 14.98 4.15
CA GLY A 530 10.13 14.76 3.35
C GLY A 530 8.96 14.23 4.18
N GLY A 531 7.73 14.44 3.73
CA GLY A 531 6.55 13.89 4.41
C GLY A 531 6.36 12.40 4.15
N GLY A 532 5.80 11.67 5.11
CA GLY A 532 5.40 10.27 4.95
C GLY A 532 4.17 10.11 4.04
N GLY A 533 4.10 8.97 3.35
CA GLY A 533 2.98 8.61 2.48
C GLY A 533 1.77 8.09 3.26
N SER A 534 0.59 8.19 2.66
CA SER A 534 -0.63 7.65 3.27
C SER A 534 -0.71 6.13 3.18
N GLY A 535 -1.27 5.47 4.18
CA GLY A 535 -1.63 4.05 4.10
C GLY A 535 -2.79 3.80 3.12
N GLY A 536 -2.85 2.60 2.56
CA GLY A 536 -3.89 2.20 1.61
C GLY A 536 -5.24 1.94 2.27
N TYR A 537 -6.31 1.91 1.49
CA TYR A 537 -7.66 1.60 1.96
C TYR A 537 -7.98 0.10 1.83
N SER A 538 -8.66 -0.48 2.82
CA SER A 538 -9.22 -1.84 2.74
C SER A 538 -10.75 -1.85 2.84
N GLN A 539 -11.46 -2.55 1.96
CA GLN A 539 -12.92 -2.63 2.09
C GLN A 539 -13.35 -3.56 3.22
N THR A 540 -12.73 -4.75 3.35
CA THR A 540 -13.17 -5.75 4.35
C THR A 540 -12.15 -6.18 5.39
N ALA A 541 -10.92 -5.69 5.36
CA ALA A 541 -9.88 -6.02 6.34
C ALA A 541 -9.11 -4.76 6.79
N ASN A 542 -7.85 -4.89 7.17
CA ASN A 542 -7.13 -3.83 7.87
C ASN A 542 -6.66 -2.72 6.93
N GLY A 543 -6.76 -1.47 7.38
CA GLY A 543 -6.15 -0.31 6.75
C GLY A 543 -4.64 -0.26 7.00
N GLY A 544 -3.85 0.17 6.02
CA GLY A 544 -2.40 0.27 6.14
C GLY A 544 -1.96 1.46 6.97
N ALA A 545 -0.83 1.36 7.68
CA ALA A 545 -0.30 2.49 8.44
C ALA A 545 0.21 3.61 7.52
N GLY A 546 0.16 4.86 8.00
CA GLY A 546 0.84 5.98 7.37
C GLY A 546 2.35 5.90 7.57
N GLY A 547 3.12 6.35 6.58
CA GLY A 547 4.58 6.39 6.66
C GLY A 547 5.07 7.48 7.61
N ASN A 548 6.24 7.29 8.20
CA ASN A 548 6.86 8.30 9.06
C ASN A 548 7.43 9.46 8.22
N GLY A 549 7.50 10.64 8.83
CA GLY A 549 8.24 11.76 8.26
C GLY A 549 9.73 11.46 8.18
N GLY A 550 10.40 12.10 7.22
CA GLY A 550 11.84 12.01 7.03
C GLY A 550 12.63 12.84 8.03
N ALA A 551 13.84 12.39 8.36
CA ALA A 551 14.72 13.13 9.25
C ALA A 551 15.12 14.49 8.64
N ALA A 552 15.23 15.51 9.48
CA ALA A 552 15.76 16.80 9.07
C ALA A 552 17.29 16.77 8.83
N GLY A 553 17.74 17.57 7.88
CA GLY A 553 19.16 17.84 7.66
C GLY A 553 19.71 18.88 8.63
N LYS A 554 21.01 18.84 8.92
CA LYS A 554 21.69 19.70 9.90
C LYS A 554 22.27 20.96 9.26
N GLY A 555 22.29 22.04 10.04
CA GLY A 555 23.13 23.20 9.76
C GLY A 555 24.49 23.03 10.46
N LEU A 556 25.55 22.77 9.71
CA LEU A 556 26.85 22.34 10.27
C LEU A 556 27.69 23.49 10.85
N GLY A 557 27.41 24.74 10.47
CA GLY A 557 28.11 25.94 10.92
C GLY A 557 28.88 26.62 9.79
N TRP A 558 28.33 27.71 9.26
CA TRP A 558 28.98 28.61 8.33
C TRP A 558 29.75 29.70 9.10
N LYS A 559 31.04 29.84 8.82
CA LYS A 559 31.94 30.81 9.45
C LYS A 559 31.91 32.12 8.66
N ASP A 560 31.38 33.15 9.30
CA ASP A 560 31.44 34.53 8.82
C ASP A 560 32.26 35.38 9.80
N GLY A 561 33.48 35.74 9.38
CA GLY A 561 34.46 36.38 10.25
C GLY A 561 34.76 35.56 11.51
N SER A 562 34.42 36.10 12.68
CA SER A 562 34.61 35.42 13.99
C SER A 562 33.40 34.61 14.45
N THR A 563 32.26 34.74 13.78
CA THR A 563 30.99 34.15 14.19
C THR A 563 30.66 32.96 13.30
N THR A 564 30.07 31.92 13.89
CA THR A 564 29.56 30.77 13.14
C THR A 564 28.04 30.76 13.19
N TYR A 565 27.38 30.75 12.05
CA TYR A 565 25.92 30.71 11.92
C TYR A 565 25.44 29.35 11.44
N SER A 566 24.35 28.84 12.01
CA SER A 566 23.71 27.62 11.48
C SER A 566 22.23 27.52 11.80
N ILE A 567 21.46 26.91 10.90
CA ILE A 567 20.02 26.68 11.03
C ILE A 567 19.75 25.21 10.78
N GLY A 568 19.13 24.51 11.72
CA GLY A 568 18.65 23.15 11.51
C GLY A 568 17.45 23.09 10.57
N GLY A 569 17.37 22.04 9.75
CA GLY A 569 16.20 21.75 8.92
C GLY A 569 15.01 21.27 9.75
N TRP A 570 13.82 21.35 9.17
CA TRP A 570 12.59 20.91 9.85
C TRP A 570 12.36 19.42 9.63
N GLY A 571 11.79 18.73 10.62
CA GLY A 571 11.41 17.33 10.49
C GLY A 571 10.25 17.18 9.51
N GLY A 572 10.21 16.07 8.77
CA GLY A 572 9.10 15.75 7.88
C GLY A 572 7.83 15.38 8.65
N ASP A 573 6.67 15.68 8.05
CA ASP A 573 5.37 15.30 8.61
C ASP A 573 5.09 13.80 8.41
N GLY A 574 4.38 13.16 9.34
CA GLY A 574 3.90 11.80 9.20
C GLY A 574 2.69 11.69 8.26
N GLY A 575 2.61 10.59 7.52
CA GLY A 575 1.51 10.28 6.62
C GLY A 575 0.25 9.80 7.34
N THR A 576 -0.91 9.94 6.71
CA THR A 576 -2.19 9.48 7.29
C THR A 576 -2.32 7.96 7.24
N GLY A 577 -2.90 7.36 8.27
CA GLY A 577 -3.29 5.96 8.26
C GLY A 577 -4.47 5.69 7.32
N GLY A 578 -4.47 4.50 6.73
CA GLY A 578 -5.49 4.04 5.79
C GLY A 578 -6.77 3.55 6.50
N SER A 579 -7.92 3.75 5.85
CA SER A 579 -9.22 3.37 6.41
C SER A 579 -9.59 1.91 6.18
N SER A 580 -10.45 1.38 7.04
CA SER A 580 -11.12 0.08 6.92
C SER A 580 -12.63 0.26 6.74
N GLY A 581 -13.17 -0.32 5.67
CA GLY A 581 -14.61 -0.31 5.35
C GLY A 581 -15.46 -1.29 6.17
N SER A 582 -14.86 -2.08 7.07
CA SER A 582 -15.54 -3.17 7.81
C SER A 582 -15.05 -3.31 9.26
N THR A 583 -15.16 -4.52 9.82
CA THR A 583 -14.58 -4.98 11.09
C THR A 583 -13.06 -4.91 11.18
N GLY A 584 -12.35 -4.60 10.10
CA GLY A 584 -10.89 -4.47 10.10
C GLY A 584 -10.38 -3.27 10.92
N THR A 585 -9.18 -3.40 11.47
CA THR A 585 -8.48 -2.29 12.14
C THR A 585 -7.98 -1.27 11.13
N ALA A 586 -8.25 0.01 11.36
CA ALA A 586 -7.71 1.06 10.51
C ALA A 586 -6.24 1.35 10.87
N GLY A 587 -5.50 1.87 9.90
CA GLY A 587 -4.08 2.15 10.06
C GLY A 587 -3.82 3.33 10.99
N ASN A 588 -2.75 3.27 11.76
CA ASN A 588 -2.26 4.41 12.53
C ASN A 588 -1.64 5.46 11.60
N GLY A 589 -1.70 6.73 12.00
CA GLY A 589 -0.93 7.80 11.37
C GLY A 589 0.56 7.64 11.66
N GLY A 590 1.39 8.03 10.70
CA GLY A 590 2.84 8.03 10.83
C GLY A 590 3.32 9.09 11.81
N THR A 591 4.48 8.86 12.42
CA THR A 591 5.12 9.85 13.31
C THR A 591 5.75 10.98 12.50
N GLY A 592 5.65 12.21 13.00
CA GLY A 592 6.45 13.33 12.52
C GLY A 592 7.89 13.18 12.98
N ALA A 593 8.85 13.56 12.15
CA ALA A 593 10.26 13.47 12.49
C ALA A 593 10.72 14.66 13.34
N ASP A 594 11.79 14.46 14.09
CA ASP A 594 12.42 15.54 14.84
C ASP A 594 13.09 16.54 13.90
N GLY A 595 13.12 17.81 14.31
CA GLY A 595 13.95 18.82 13.67
C GLY A 595 15.45 18.56 13.90
N ALA A 596 16.30 19.17 13.10
CA ALA A 596 17.75 19.04 13.26
C ALA A 596 18.30 20.11 14.22
N ALA A 597 19.27 19.73 15.04
CA ALA A 597 19.95 20.67 15.92
C ALA A 597 20.80 21.66 15.10
N GLY A 598 20.90 22.89 15.59
CA GLY A 598 21.91 23.84 15.15
C GLY A 598 23.30 23.43 15.65
N ALA A 599 24.35 23.97 15.01
CA ALA A 599 25.73 23.81 15.48
C ALA A 599 25.90 24.37 16.91
N THR A 600 26.90 23.87 17.62
CA THR A 600 27.23 24.29 19.00
C THR A 600 28.71 24.63 19.11
N GLY A 601 29.07 25.47 20.09
CA GLY A 601 30.45 25.87 20.33
C GLY A 601 30.61 27.35 20.69
N ALA A 602 31.85 27.78 20.90
CA ALA A 602 32.17 29.19 21.14
C ALA A 602 31.94 30.03 19.88
N ASN A 603 31.38 31.24 20.06
CA ASN A 603 31.01 32.16 18.96
C ASN A 603 30.04 31.56 17.93
N VAL A 604 29.23 30.58 18.32
CA VAL A 604 28.20 29.98 17.47
C VAL A 604 26.83 30.58 17.77
N VAL A 605 26.17 31.09 16.74
CA VAL A 605 24.78 31.56 16.75
C VAL A 605 23.95 30.60 15.92
N SER A 606 23.12 29.78 16.56
CA SER A 606 22.37 28.74 15.86
C SER A 606 20.92 28.63 16.27
N MET A 607 20.11 28.19 15.30
CA MET A 607 18.71 27.85 15.51
C MET A 607 18.50 26.35 15.29
N GLY A 608 17.76 25.71 16.19
CA GLY A 608 17.25 24.37 15.96
C GLY A 608 16.05 24.38 15.00
N GLY A 609 15.89 23.29 14.25
CA GLY A 609 14.74 23.11 13.36
C GLY A 609 13.48 22.68 14.10
N ASN A 610 12.32 22.94 13.49
CA ASN A 610 11.03 22.50 14.02
C ASN A 610 10.82 21.00 13.81
N GLY A 611 10.09 20.34 14.71
CA GLY A 611 9.62 18.98 14.50
C GLY A 611 8.44 18.91 13.53
N GLY A 612 8.33 17.83 12.79
CA GLY A 612 7.22 17.56 11.87
C GLY A 612 5.94 17.16 12.61
N ALA A 613 4.79 17.41 12.00
CA ALA A 613 3.50 16.99 12.54
C ALA A 613 3.30 15.47 12.41
N GLY A 614 2.58 14.87 13.36
CA GLY A 614 2.12 13.49 13.24
C GLY A 614 0.94 13.36 12.27
N GLY A 615 0.89 12.23 11.56
CA GLY A 615 -0.20 11.93 10.63
C GLY A 615 -1.50 11.56 11.32
N GLY A 616 -2.64 11.79 10.67
CA GLY A 616 -3.94 11.37 11.20
C GLY A 616 -4.13 9.84 11.14
N GLY A 617 -4.85 9.27 12.10
CA GLY A 617 -5.27 7.87 12.09
C GLY A 617 -6.40 7.60 11.09
N GLY A 618 -6.44 6.38 10.55
CA GLY A 618 -7.48 5.95 9.61
C GLY A 618 -8.83 5.68 10.28
N THR A 619 -9.91 5.80 9.52
CA THR A 619 -11.27 5.52 10.00
C THR A 619 -11.64 4.04 9.89
N SER A 620 -12.50 3.53 10.77
CA SER A 620 -12.99 2.14 10.72
C SER A 620 -14.52 2.04 10.81
N SER A 621 -15.12 1.13 10.04
CA SER A 621 -16.58 0.87 10.03
C SER A 621 -16.97 -0.44 10.75
N GLY A 622 -16.29 -0.74 11.86
CA GLY A 622 -16.62 -1.87 12.73
C GLY A 622 -15.45 -2.50 13.47
N GLY A 623 -14.21 -2.18 13.11
CA GLY A 623 -12.99 -2.58 13.82
C GLY A 623 -12.48 -1.49 14.76
N ALA A 624 -11.19 -1.48 15.09
CA ALA A 624 -10.59 -0.36 15.82
C ALA A 624 -10.17 0.74 14.85
N SER A 625 -10.45 2.00 15.19
CA SER A 625 -9.96 3.15 14.41
C SER A 625 -8.49 3.43 14.71
N GLY A 626 -7.78 4.01 13.74
CA GLY A 626 -6.34 4.26 13.85
C GLY A 626 -6.02 5.38 14.82
N ALA A 627 -4.90 5.25 15.55
CA ALA A 627 -4.38 6.35 16.36
C ALA A 627 -3.68 7.39 15.47
N GLY A 628 -3.72 8.65 15.90
CA GLY A 628 -2.89 9.70 15.32
C GLY A 628 -1.41 9.50 15.69
N GLY A 629 -0.52 9.84 14.77
CA GLY A 629 0.92 9.79 14.99
C GLY A 629 1.39 10.91 15.92
N ASN A 630 2.50 10.70 16.62
CA ASN A 630 3.10 11.75 17.45
C ASN A 630 3.79 12.79 16.57
N GLY A 631 3.78 14.05 17.01
CA GLY A 631 4.62 15.09 16.44
C GLY A 631 6.08 14.94 16.86
N GLY A 632 7.01 15.29 15.97
CA GLY A 632 8.43 15.25 16.25
C GLY A 632 8.89 16.37 17.18
N ALA A 633 9.99 16.18 17.88
CA ALA A 633 10.57 17.21 18.73
C ALA A 633 11.21 18.33 17.89
N GLY A 634 11.08 19.56 18.38
CA GLY A 634 11.90 20.68 17.95
C GLY A 634 13.31 20.54 18.50
N ALA A 635 14.30 20.98 17.71
CA ALA A 635 15.69 20.75 18.04
C ALA A 635 16.33 21.91 18.80
N ASN A 636 17.47 21.63 19.43
CA ASN A 636 18.20 22.64 20.18
C ASN A 636 18.96 23.60 19.26
N GLY A 637 19.14 24.84 19.69
CA GLY A 637 20.06 25.81 19.11
C GLY A 637 20.73 26.67 20.17
N THR A 638 21.81 27.36 19.82
CA THR A 638 22.49 28.23 20.78
C THR A 638 21.72 29.52 21.03
N ALA A 639 21.09 30.07 19.99
CA ALA A 639 20.26 31.26 20.06
C ALA A 639 18.78 30.90 20.21
N SER A 640 18.26 30.04 19.32
CA SER A 640 16.86 29.62 19.38
C SER A 640 16.67 28.12 19.29
N GLY A 641 15.74 27.60 20.08
CA GLY A 641 15.23 26.24 19.93
C GLY A 641 14.08 26.18 18.92
N GLY A 642 13.97 25.07 18.20
CA GLY A 642 12.87 24.82 17.28
C GLY A 642 11.58 24.41 18.00
N ASN A 643 10.43 24.63 17.38
CA ASN A 643 9.14 24.24 17.94
C ASN A 643 8.88 22.74 17.75
N GLY A 644 8.20 22.12 18.71
CA GLY A 644 7.69 20.76 18.57
C GLY A 644 6.56 20.66 17.57
N GLY A 645 6.49 19.54 16.87
CA GLY A 645 5.44 19.23 15.91
C GLY A 645 4.11 18.89 16.58
N GLN A 646 3.01 19.13 15.87
CA GLN A 646 1.67 18.82 16.34
C GLN A 646 1.44 17.30 16.33
N GLY A 647 0.69 16.77 17.29
CA GLY A 647 0.17 15.40 17.25
C GLY A 647 -0.93 15.23 16.19
N GLY A 648 -0.99 14.07 15.56
CA GLY A 648 -2.01 13.73 14.58
C GLY A 648 -3.36 13.44 15.23
N ARG A 649 -4.46 13.68 14.52
CA ARG A 649 -5.81 13.33 15.00
C ARG A 649 -6.03 11.81 14.97
N GLY A 650 -6.75 11.28 15.96
CA GLY A 650 -7.24 9.91 15.91
C GLY A 650 -8.36 9.74 14.87
N GLY A 651 -8.48 8.53 14.32
CA GLY A 651 -9.49 8.22 13.31
C GLY A 651 -10.88 8.01 13.90
N ASP A 652 -11.90 8.37 13.14
CA ASP A 652 -13.30 8.16 13.52
C ASP A 652 -13.73 6.69 13.36
N GLY A 653 -14.56 6.23 14.30
CA GLY A 653 -15.21 4.93 14.31
C GLY A 653 -16.69 5.04 13.93
N TYR A 654 -17.11 4.30 12.91
CA TYR A 654 -18.49 4.23 12.46
C TYR A 654 -19.14 2.89 12.85
N SER A 655 -20.47 2.88 12.95
CA SER A 655 -21.23 1.64 13.16
C SER A 655 -21.32 0.86 11.86
N GLY A 656 -20.73 -0.34 11.83
CA GLY A 656 -20.98 -1.33 10.79
C GLY A 656 -22.34 -2.02 10.97
N LEU A 657 -22.69 -2.91 10.04
CA LEU A 657 -23.94 -3.68 10.08
C LEU A 657 -24.01 -4.67 11.26
N SER A 658 -22.86 -5.12 11.78
CA SER A 658 -22.77 -6.12 12.85
C SER A 658 -21.91 -5.71 14.06
N THR A 659 -20.93 -4.82 13.89
CA THR A 659 -20.04 -4.37 14.97
C THR A 659 -19.90 -2.85 14.97
N LYS A 660 -19.57 -2.29 16.13
CA LYS A 660 -19.33 -0.86 16.33
C LYS A 660 -17.82 -0.62 16.43
N SER A 661 -17.36 0.56 16.03
CA SER A 661 -15.94 0.95 16.12
C SER A 661 -15.73 2.04 17.19
N PRO A 662 -14.71 1.91 18.09
CA PRO A 662 -14.28 3.01 18.94
C PRO A 662 -13.51 4.06 18.14
N GLY A 663 -13.48 5.29 18.65
CA GLY A 663 -12.63 6.35 18.11
C GLY A 663 -11.15 6.12 18.44
N GLY A 664 -10.27 6.50 17.53
CA GLY A 664 -8.82 6.39 17.71
C GLY A 664 -8.26 7.49 18.61
N ASN A 665 -7.18 7.23 19.34
CA ASN A 665 -6.55 8.27 20.17
C ASN A 665 -5.81 9.30 19.30
N GLY A 666 -5.78 10.55 19.74
CA GLY A 666 -4.89 11.57 19.18
C GLY A 666 -3.44 11.32 19.58
N GLY A 667 -2.51 11.71 18.70
CA GLY A 667 -1.08 11.61 18.93
C GLY A 667 -0.57 12.70 19.86
N ASN A 668 0.55 12.48 20.53
CA ASN A 668 1.17 13.48 21.40
C ASN A 668 1.87 14.56 20.57
N GLY A 669 1.89 15.79 21.07
CA GLY A 669 2.72 16.87 20.53
C GLY A 669 4.20 16.68 20.89
N GLY A 670 5.08 17.11 20.00
CA GLY A 670 6.53 17.04 20.21
C GLY A 670 7.03 18.08 21.20
N ALA A 671 8.14 17.80 21.89
CA ALA A 671 8.78 18.78 22.76
C ALA A 671 9.38 19.94 21.95
N GLY A 672 9.39 21.15 22.53
CA GLY A 672 10.16 22.27 22.00
C GLY A 672 11.65 22.14 22.33
N GLY A 673 12.49 22.64 21.43
CA GLY A 673 13.94 22.59 21.56
C GLY A 673 14.50 23.66 22.50
N ASN A 674 15.67 23.39 23.06
CA ASN A 674 16.33 24.27 24.01
C ASN A 674 17.08 25.42 23.32
N SER A 675 17.21 26.54 24.02
CA SER A 675 18.13 27.65 23.68
C SER A 675 19.29 27.72 24.69
N ALA A 676 20.53 27.83 24.19
CA ALA A 676 21.70 28.04 25.04
C ALA A 676 21.88 29.51 25.51
N GLY A 677 20.98 30.41 25.13
CA GLY A 677 20.96 31.80 25.62
C GLY A 677 21.84 32.78 24.86
N VAL A 678 22.34 32.41 23.68
CA VAL A 678 23.13 33.31 22.81
C VAL A 678 22.19 34.32 22.17
N SER A 679 22.55 35.62 22.22
CA SER A 679 21.78 36.68 21.57
C SER A 679 22.09 36.70 20.07
N THR A 680 21.04 36.72 19.25
CA THR A 680 21.17 36.95 17.82
C THR A 680 21.68 38.37 17.53
N PRO A 681 22.81 38.53 16.82
CA PRO A 681 23.30 39.83 16.39
C PRO A 681 22.36 40.52 15.38
N GLY A 682 22.34 41.85 15.34
CA GLY A 682 21.48 42.61 14.42
C GLY A 682 21.85 42.50 12.94
N ASP A 683 23.07 42.06 12.65
CA ASP A 683 23.65 41.77 11.34
C ASP A 683 23.62 40.28 10.99
N ALA A 684 22.87 39.46 11.73
CA ALA A 684 22.75 38.03 11.44
C ALA A 684 22.10 37.77 10.06
N PRO A 685 22.43 36.64 9.42
CA PRO A 685 21.84 36.26 8.13
C PRO A 685 20.31 36.14 8.18
N ASP A 686 19.68 36.27 7.01
CA ASP A 686 18.23 36.13 6.87
C ASP A 686 17.70 34.80 7.43
N GLY A 687 16.67 34.93 8.27
CA GLY A 687 16.02 33.82 8.97
C GLY A 687 16.30 33.79 10.46
N PHE A 688 17.35 34.46 10.95
CA PHE A 688 17.58 34.60 12.39
C PHE A 688 16.66 35.67 13.01
N GLY A 689 15.91 35.27 14.03
CA GLY A 689 15.05 36.15 14.82
C GLY A 689 15.60 36.42 16.22
N ALA A 690 14.78 37.07 17.05
CA ALA A 690 15.08 37.20 18.47
C ALA A 690 15.27 35.81 19.12
N SER A 691 16.26 35.68 20.00
CA SER A 691 16.56 34.43 20.69
C SER A 691 15.39 33.96 21.55
N HIS A 692 14.94 32.72 21.37
CA HIS A 692 13.84 32.12 22.12
C HIS A 692 14.03 30.60 22.29
N ALA A 693 13.57 30.02 23.39
CA ALA A 693 13.40 28.57 23.42
C ALA A 693 12.18 28.13 22.57
N GLY A 694 12.15 26.87 22.17
CA GLY A 694 11.09 26.32 21.33
C GLY A 694 9.81 26.05 22.10
N THR A 695 8.65 26.26 21.46
CA THR A 695 7.35 25.89 22.03
C THR A 695 7.08 24.40 21.83
N GLY A 696 6.45 23.74 22.80
CA GLY A 696 5.94 22.37 22.62
C GLY A 696 4.78 22.35 21.61
N GLY A 697 4.70 21.28 20.82
CA GLY A 697 3.58 21.03 19.92
C GLY A 697 2.32 20.65 20.68
N ALA A 698 1.13 20.96 20.14
CA ALA A 698 -0.11 20.51 20.74
C ALA A 698 -0.36 19.02 20.47
N GLY A 699 -1.07 18.36 21.38
CA GLY A 699 -1.59 17.02 21.16
C GLY A 699 -2.72 17.02 20.14
N GLY A 700 -2.85 15.93 19.40
CA GLY A 700 -3.92 15.72 18.43
C GLY A 700 -5.25 15.37 19.10
N ASP A 701 -6.35 15.69 18.43
CA ASP A 701 -7.68 15.35 18.92
C ASP A 701 -7.95 13.84 18.82
N GLY A 702 -8.71 13.28 19.76
CA GLY A 702 -9.24 11.93 19.67
C GLY A 702 -10.39 11.83 18.68
N GLY A 703 -10.49 10.69 17.99
CA GLY A 703 -11.55 10.42 17.01
C GLY A 703 -12.90 10.15 17.65
N HIS A 704 -13.98 10.44 16.94
CA HIS A 704 -15.35 10.21 17.38
C HIS A 704 -15.77 8.74 17.16
N SER A 705 -16.68 8.22 17.97
CA SER A 705 -17.35 6.93 17.77
C SER A 705 -18.85 7.13 17.52
N TYR A 706 -19.33 6.89 16.30
CA TYR A 706 -20.73 7.06 15.87
C TYR A 706 -21.64 5.85 16.14
N GLY A 707 -21.31 5.01 17.14
CA GLY A 707 -22.07 3.79 17.46
C GLY A 707 -22.33 3.58 18.96
N GLY A 708 -22.00 4.56 19.81
CA GLY A 708 -22.09 4.43 21.26
C GLY A 708 -20.96 3.61 21.91
N LEU A 709 -19.84 3.38 21.21
CA LEU A 709 -18.59 2.91 21.85
C LEU A 709 -17.78 4.11 22.39
N ALA A 710 -16.59 3.83 22.92
CA ALA A 710 -15.71 4.85 23.44
C ALA A 710 -15.19 5.77 22.32
N GLY A 711 -15.24 7.09 22.55
CA GLY A 711 -14.46 8.06 21.78
C GLY A 711 -12.97 7.96 22.13
N GLY A 712 -12.10 8.40 21.24
CA GLY A 712 -10.66 8.39 21.46
C GLY A 712 -10.21 9.48 22.43
N ASN A 713 -9.13 9.24 23.17
CA ASN A 713 -8.55 10.28 24.02
C ASN A 713 -7.77 11.29 23.19
N GLY A 714 -7.76 12.55 23.62
CA GLY A 714 -6.86 13.57 23.08
C GLY A 714 -5.41 13.29 23.49
N GLY A 715 -4.48 13.62 22.60
CA GLY A 715 -3.05 13.50 22.85
C GLY A 715 -2.54 14.55 23.83
N THR A 716 -1.43 14.26 24.51
CA THR A 716 -0.79 15.23 25.40
C THR A 716 -0.03 16.30 24.62
N GLY A 717 0.00 17.53 25.13
CA GLY A 717 0.84 18.59 24.60
C GLY A 717 2.31 18.37 24.96
N GLY A 718 3.21 18.71 24.04
CA GLY A 718 4.64 18.61 24.24
C GLY A 718 5.17 19.65 25.22
N THR A 719 6.29 19.35 25.89
CA THR A 719 6.93 20.31 26.81
C THR A 719 7.58 21.47 26.05
N GLY A 720 7.61 22.66 26.63
CA GLY A 720 8.41 23.78 26.12
C GLY A 720 9.91 23.57 26.36
N GLY A 721 10.74 24.14 25.49
CA GLY A 721 12.19 24.03 25.58
C GLY A 721 12.80 24.85 26.71
N ALA A 722 13.91 24.37 27.26
CA ALA A 722 14.67 25.08 28.28
C ALA A 722 15.49 26.24 27.67
N ALA A 723 15.75 27.27 28.47
CA ALA A 723 16.53 28.43 28.09
C ALA A 723 17.65 28.74 29.09
N SER A 724 18.78 29.23 28.58
CA SER A 724 19.87 29.79 29.36
C SER A 724 19.99 31.31 29.12
N GLY A 725 20.83 31.99 29.92
CA GLY A 725 20.99 33.44 29.83
C GLY A 725 19.68 34.19 30.09
N SER A 726 19.47 35.31 29.39
CA SER A 726 18.27 36.15 29.49
C SER A 726 17.09 35.66 28.64
N VAL A 727 17.21 34.49 28.00
CA VAL A 727 16.16 33.95 27.13
C VAL A 727 15.08 33.30 27.99
N ASP A 728 13.83 33.51 27.62
CA ASP A 728 12.67 32.91 28.28
C ASP A 728 12.51 31.43 27.89
N GLY A 729 12.03 30.64 28.84
CA GLY A 729 11.67 29.25 28.60
C GLY A 729 10.49 29.13 27.64
N GLY A 730 10.48 28.07 26.84
CA GLY A 730 9.45 27.84 25.83
C GLY A 730 8.10 27.52 26.44
N THR A 731 7.02 27.86 25.75
CA THR A 731 5.66 27.49 26.20
C THR A 731 5.40 26.00 25.99
N GLY A 732 4.70 25.36 26.91
CA GLY A 732 4.17 24.01 26.71
C GLY A 732 3.03 24.00 25.69
N GLY A 733 2.91 22.90 24.94
CA GLY A 733 1.84 22.70 23.96
C GLY A 733 0.50 22.39 24.61
N ALA A 734 -0.60 22.71 23.94
CA ALA A 734 -1.93 22.36 24.43
C ALA A 734 -2.21 20.85 24.32
N GLY A 735 -3.01 20.30 25.23
CA GLY A 735 -3.55 18.96 25.06
C GLY A 735 -4.67 18.92 24.02
N GLY A 736 -4.79 17.80 23.30
CA GLY A 736 -5.82 17.60 22.29
C GLY A 736 -7.20 17.33 22.91
N ALA A 737 -8.27 17.61 22.16
CA ALA A 737 -9.62 17.33 22.64
C ALA A 737 -9.92 15.82 22.64
N GLY A 738 -10.72 15.36 23.59
CA GLY A 738 -11.28 14.00 23.58
C GLY A 738 -12.38 13.85 22.52
N GLY A 739 -12.42 12.70 21.86
CA GLY A 739 -13.44 12.35 20.89
C GLY A 739 -14.77 12.00 21.56
N GLY A 740 -15.87 12.27 20.86
CA GLY A 740 -17.22 11.92 21.32
C GLY A 740 -17.54 10.43 21.16
N GLY A 741 -18.54 9.94 21.89
CA GLY A 741 -19.05 8.57 21.78
C GLY A 741 -20.08 8.23 22.86
N GLY A 742 -20.34 6.94 23.09
CA GLY A 742 -21.20 6.49 24.20
C GLY A 742 -20.52 6.61 25.57
N THR A 743 -19.20 6.44 25.59
CA THR A 743 -18.32 6.97 26.65
C THR A 743 -17.34 7.90 25.96
N SER A 744 -17.34 9.17 26.33
CA SER A 744 -16.47 10.11 25.61
C SER A 744 -15.02 9.97 26.03
N GLY A 745 -14.12 10.23 25.09
CA GLY A 745 -12.70 10.29 25.35
C GLY A 745 -12.35 11.48 26.23
N ASN A 746 -11.25 11.33 26.97
CA ASN A 746 -10.73 12.37 27.83
C ASN A 746 -9.90 13.36 27.01
N GLY A 747 -9.90 14.63 27.42
CA GLY A 747 -8.96 15.62 26.90
C GLY A 747 -7.54 15.30 27.34
N GLY A 748 -6.58 15.55 26.46
CA GLY A 748 -5.17 15.38 26.76
C GLY A 748 -4.63 16.44 27.73
N ASP A 749 -3.60 16.10 28.48
CA ASP A 749 -2.94 17.07 29.37
C ASP A 749 -2.12 18.08 28.55
N GLY A 750 -2.06 19.32 29.02
CA GLY A 750 -1.17 20.35 28.50
C GLY A 750 0.28 20.08 28.89
N GLY A 751 1.21 20.39 27.98
CA GLY A 751 2.63 20.21 28.20
C GLY A 751 3.20 21.20 29.22
N ALA A 752 4.24 20.80 29.94
CA ALA A 752 4.92 21.70 30.87
C ALA A 752 5.64 22.85 30.12
N GLY A 753 5.70 24.03 30.74
CA GLY A 753 6.54 25.13 30.27
C GLY A 753 8.02 24.84 30.51
N GLY A 754 8.87 25.35 29.63
CA GLY A 754 10.31 25.18 29.68
C GLY A 754 10.97 26.00 30.79
N THR A 755 12.04 25.48 31.37
CA THR A 755 12.79 26.19 32.42
C THR A 755 13.66 27.31 31.84
N ALA A 756 13.96 28.34 32.61
CA ALA A 756 14.90 29.40 32.25
C ALA A 756 15.99 29.60 33.32
N ALA A 757 17.18 30.05 32.92
CA ALA A 757 18.20 30.49 33.87
C ALA A 757 17.87 31.89 34.39
N ALA A 758 18.13 32.94 33.61
CA ALA A 758 17.88 34.32 34.02
C ALA A 758 16.62 34.95 33.40
N GLY A 759 16.17 34.45 32.24
CA GLY A 759 14.85 34.79 31.68
C GLY A 759 13.69 34.22 32.50
N ASN A 760 12.47 34.48 32.06
CA ASN A 760 11.26 33.96 32.68
C ASN A 760 11.02 32.51 32.30
N GLY A 761 10.47 31.72 33.22
CA GLY A 761 10.02 30.36 32.93
C GLY A 761 8.86 30.37 31.93
N GLY A 762 8.82 29.35 31.06
CA GLY A 762 7.78 29.22 30.05
C GLY A 762 6.42 28.91 30.64
N THR A 763 5.34 29.33 29.98
CA THR A 763 3.98 29.00 30.43
C THR A 763 3.65 27.55 30.13
N GLY A 764 2.96 26.87 31.04
CA GLY A 764 2.38 25.56 30.78
C GLY A 764 1.25 25.63 29.74
N GLY A 765 1.09 24.58 28.95
CA GLY A 765 0.05 24.46 27.94
C GLY A 765 -1.33 24.21 28.55
N ALA A 766 -2.39 24.60 27.86
CA ALA A 766 -3.75 24.31 28.30
C ALA A 766 -4.08 22.81 28.17
N GLY A 767 -4.87 22.27 29.09
CA GLY A 767 -5.45 20.94 28.94
C GLY A 767 -6.56 20.93 27.90
N GLY A 768 -6.70 19.81 27.19
CA GLY A 768 -7.73 19.60 26.18
C GLY A 768 -9.13 19.42 26.77
N ALA A 769 -10.16 19.77 26.00
CA ALA A 769 -11.53 19.52 26.41
C ALA A 769 -11.87 18.02 26.39
N GLY A 770 -12.70 17.56 27.32
CA GLY A 770 -13.29 16.23 27.25
C GLY A 770 -14.34 16.12 26.14
N GLY A 771 -14.50 14.92 25.58
CA GLY A 771 -15.47 14.68 24.50
C GLY A 771 -16.93 14.80 24.94
N ASN A 772 -17.78 15.24 24.03
CA ASN A 772 -19.24 15.24 24.23
C ASN A 772 -19.83 13.88 23.83
N THR A 773 -20.76 13.37 24.62
CA THR A 773 -21.36 12.06 24.34
C THR A 773 -22.62 12.09 23.50
N ASP A 774 -22.89 10.94 22.88
CA ASP A 774 -24.11 10.68 22.13
C ASP A 774 -25.35 10.59 23.03
N GLN A 775 -26.51 10.94 22.45
CA GLN A 775 -27.81 10.68 23.07
C GLN A 775 -28.11 9.18 23.12
N GLY A 776 -28.88 8.76 24.12
CA GLY A 776 -29.38 7.40 24.23
C GLY A 776 -30.36 7.07 23.10
N ALA A 777 -30.33 5.82 22.62
CA ALA A 777 -31.23 5.38 21.55
C ALA A 777 -32.70 5.45 21.99
N ALA A 778 -33.59 5.88 21.09
CA ALA A 778 -35.02 5.79 21.35
C ALA A 778 -35.48 4.32 21.43
N GLY A 779 -36.46 4.07 22.29
CA GLY A 779 -37.09 2.77 22.44
C GLY A 779 -37.89 2.38 21.20
N LEU A 780 -37.87 1.09 20.84
CA LEU A 780 -38.63 0.58 19.70
C LEU A 780 -40.14 0.70 19.95
N SER A 781 -40.88 1.12 18.93
CA SER A 781 -42.34 1.13 19.00
C SER A 781 -42.87 -0.30 19.05
N GLY A 782 -43.79 -0.55 19.97
CA GLY A 782 -44.60 -1.76 20.04
C GLY A 782 -45.68 -1.82 18.96
N ILE A 783 -45.86 -0.75 18.17
CA ILE A 783 -46.72 -0.72 16.98
C ILE A 783 -45.92 -1.30 15.79
N PRO A 784 -46.34 -2.44 15.22
CA PRO A 784 -45.57 -3.12 14.19
C PRO A 784 -45.60 -2.35 12.88
N PHE A 785 -44.44 -2.25 12.21
CA PHE A 785 -44.32 -1.65 10.89
C PHE A 785 -44.79 -2.59 9.76
N LEU A 786 -44.77 -3.91 10.01
CA LEU A 786 -45.19 -4.95 9.07
C LEU A 786 -46.39 -5.74 9.63
N PRO A 787 -47.40 -6.08 8.82
CA PRO A 787 -48.61 -6.76 9.29
C PRO A 787 -48.40 -8.16 9.90
N SER A 788 -47.24 -8.79 9.66
CA SER A 788 -46.91 -10.12 10.14
C SER A 788 -46.28 -10.15 11.54
N VAL A 789 -45.98 -8.99 12.13
CA VAL A 789 -45.37 -8.88 13.47
C VAL A 789 -46.46 -8.53 14.48
N ALA A 790 -46.53 -9.29 15.57
CA ALA A 790 -47.51 -9.04 16.63
C ALA A 790 -47.21 -7.71 17.35
N PRO A 791 -48.22 -6.87 17.64
CA PRO A 791 -48.03 -5.71 18.49
C PRO A 791 -47.53 -6.10 19.88
N SER A 792 -46.76 -5.22 20.52
CA SER A 792 -46.12 -5.47 21.81
C SER A 792 -46.05 -4.20 22.67
N ALA A 793 -45.48 -4.29 23.87
CA ALA A 793 -45.15 -3.12 24.67
C ALA A 793 -44.07 -2.27 23.99
N GLY A 794 -44.08 -0.97 24.25
CA GLY A 794 -43.02 -0.08 23.80
C GLY A 794 -41.69 -0.44 24.46
N GLY A 795 -40.62 -0.44 23.69
CA GLY A 795 -39.27 -0.62 24.22
C GLY A 795 -38.82 0.57 25.05
N ASN A 796 -37.99 0.36 26.07
CA ASN A 796 -37.42 1.45 26.85
C ASN A 796 -36.38 2.23 26.03
N GLY A 797 -36.29 3.53 26.25
CA GLY A 797 -35.20 4.36 25.75
C GLY A 797 -33.88 4.03 26.44
N GLY A 798 -32.78 4.12 25.70
CA GLY A 798 -31.43 3.94 26.21
C GLY A 798 -30.97 5.15 27.03
N ASN A 799 -30.05 4.93 27.98
CA ASN A 799 -29.43 6.02 28.73
C ASN A 799 -28.45 6.80 27.84
N GLY A 800 -28.30 8.10 28.10
CA GLY A 800 -27.27 8.91 27.49
C GLY A 800 -25.87 8.63 28.04
N GLY A 801 -24.84 8.93 27.24
CA GLY A 801 -23.45 8.68 27.60
C GLY A 801 -22.86 9.62 28.65
N VAL A 802 -21.76 9.22 29.29
CA VAL A 802 -21.01 10.06 30.24
C VAL A 802 -19.95 10.90 29.52
N GLY A 803 -20.01 12.22 29.70
CA GLY A 803 -19.06 13.19 29.13
C GLY A 803 -17.61 12.93 29.58
N GLY A 804 -16.67 13.22 28.69
CA GLY A 804 -15.25 12.95 28.91
C GLY A 804 -14.63 13.91 29.93
N THR A 805 -13.58 13.49 30.64
CA THR A 805 -12.89 14.40 31.57
C THR A 805 -12.03 15.41 30.79
N GLY A 806 -12.01 16.67 31.21
CA GLY A 806 -11.05 17.64 30.70
C GLY A 806 -9.62 17.30 31.14
N GLY A 807 -8.65 17.55 30.27
CA GLY A 807 -7.23 17.34 30.56
C GLY A 807 -6.68 18.40 31.53
N ASN A 808 -5.63 18.06 32.25
CA ASN A 808 -4.99 19.00 33.17
C ASN A 808 -4.15 20.03 32.39
N GLY A 809 -4.06 21.24 32.92
CA GLY A 809 -3.12 22.24 32.43
C GLY A 809 -1.68 21.87 32.81
N GLY A 810 -0.74 22.19 31.92
CA GLY A 810 0.68 21.94 32.13
C GLY A 810 1.26 22.84 33.22
N VAL A 811 2.27 22.35 33.92
CA VAL A 811 2.98 23.13 34.95
C VAL A 811 3.82 24.23 34.30
N GLY A 812 3.87 25.41 34.90
CA GLY A 812 4.75 26.50 34.45
C GLY A 812 6.23 26.18 34.69
N GLY A 813 7.11 26.62 33.80
CA GLY A 813 8.54 26.38 33.87
C GLY A 813 9.22 27.14 35.01
N ALA A 814 10.23 26.54 35.64
CA ALA A 814 11.01 27.22 36.68
C ALA A 814 11.98 28.26 36.08
N SER A 815 12.33 29.29 36.87
CA SER A 815 13.42 30.22 36.57
C SER A 815 14.37 30.38 37.75
N THR A 816 15.69 30.47 37.50
CA THR A 816 16.66 30.63 38.60
C THR A 816 16.73 32.06 39.13
N THR A 817 16.73 33.08 38.26
CA THR A 817 16.76 34.49 38.68
C THR A 817 15.65 35.34 38.08
N GLY A 818 14.91 34.84 37.08
CA GLY A 818 13.71 35.48 36.54
C GLY A 818 12.45 35.06 37.28
N THR A 819 11.28 35.40 36.72
CA THR A 819 10.00 34.92 37.27
C THR A 819 9.70 33.51 36.78
N GLY A 820 9.08 32.67 37.61
CA GLY A 820 8.57 31.38 37.17
C GLY A 820 7.44 31.54 36.16
N GLY A 821 7.24 30.53 35.31
CA GLY A 821 6.19 30.53 34.30
C GLY A 821 4.81 30.29 34.90
N ASN A 822 3.79 30.75 34.19
CA ASN A 822 2.40 30.50 34.59
C ASN A 822 2.01 29.05 34.30
N GLY A 823 1.19 28.46 35.17
CA GLY A 823 0.54 27.18 34.89
C GLY A 823 -0.53 27.32 33.80
N GLY A 824 -0.71 26.27 33.01
CA GLY A 824 -1.73 26.21 31.96
C GLY A 824 -3.13 26.02 32.54
N ALA A 825 -4.16 26.48 31.83
CA ALA A 825 -5.54 26.25 32.23
C ALA A 825 -5.93 24.77 32.10
N GLY A 826 -6.75 24.26 33.01
CA GLY A 826 -7.39 22.95 32.87
C GLY A 826 -8.46 22.97 31.79
N GLY A 827 -8.60 21.87 31.06
CA GLY A 827 -9.60 21.72 30.00
C GLY A 827 -11.01 21.55 30.56
N GLY A 828 -12.02 21.97 29.79
CA GLY A 828 -13.42 21.75 30.16
C GLY A 828 -13.82 20.27 30.12
N GLY A 829 -14.69 19.84 31.03
CA GLY A 829 -15.33 18.54 30.96
C GLY A 829 -16.36 18.49 29.83
N GLY A 830 -16.48 17.35 29.18
CA GLY A 830 -17.43 17.14 28.09
C GLY A 830 -18.87 16.99 28.59
N ASN A 831 -19.85 17.31 27.75
CA ASN A 831 -21.25 17.20 28.10
C ASN A 831 -21.73 15.73 28.08
N GLY A 832 -22.58 15.38 29.04
CA GLY A 832 -23.31 14.12 29.07
C GLY A 832 -24.45 14.10 28.05
N GLY A 833 -24.78 12.91 27.55
CA GLY A 833 -25.75 12.73 26.48
C GLY A 833 -27.17 12.69 27.04
N ASP A 834 -28.15 13.14 26.26
CA ASP A 834 -29.54 13.05 26.66
C ASP A 834 -30.02 11.59 26.68
N GLY A 835 -30.97 11.26 27.55
CA GLY A 835 -31.64 9.96 27.56
C GLY A 835 -32.57 9.79 26.36
N GLY A 836 -32.62 8.59 25.77
CA GLY A 836 -33.51 8.27 24.67
C GLY A 836 -34.98 8.23 25.11
N ALA A 837 -35.90 8.65 24.24
CA ALA A 837 -37.33 8.54 24.52
C ALA A 837 -37.79 7.07 24.55
N GLY A 838 -38.78 6.73 25.39
CA GLY A 838 -39.44 5.43 25.37
C GLY A 838 -40.31 5.22 24.13
N GLY A 839 -40.39 3.99 23.65
CA GLY A 839 -41.22 3.62 22.50
C GLY A 839 -42.71 3.59 22.85
N ALA A 840 -43.58 3.86 21.88
CA ALA A 840 -45.03 3.74 22.07
C ALA A 840 -45.46 2.28 22.23
N GLY A 841 -46.47 1.99 23.05
CA GLY A 841 -47.09 0.67 23.15
C GLY A 841 -48.00 0.35 21.95
N GLY A 842 -48.03 -0.91 21.52
CA GLY A 842 -48.98 -1.42 20.52
C GLY A 842 -50.32 -1.82 21.13
N THR A 843 -51.21 -2.40 20.32
CA THR A 843 -52.53 -2.87 20.78
C THR A 843 -52.65 -4.37 20.58
N ASN A 844 -53.02 -5.12 21.63
CA ASN A 844 -53.23 -6.56 21.54
C ASN A 844 -54.45 -6.87 20.65
N PRO A 845 -54.27 -7.58 19.52
CA PRO A 845 -55.36 -7.81 18.56
C PRO A 845 -56.41 -8.80 19.08
N ASP A 846 -56.05 -9.66 20.04
CA ASP A 846 -56.94 -10.72 20.55
C ASP A 846 -57.82 -10.22 21.70
N THR A 847 -57.30 -9.28 22.50
CA THR A 847 -58.02 -8.73 23.68
C THR A 847 -58.51 -7.30 23.49
N GLY A 848 -57.97 -6.57 22.51
CA GLY A 848 -58.20 -5.14 22.32
C GLY A 848 -57.49 -4.24 23.33
N ASN A 849 -56.77 -4.80 24.32
CA ASN A 849 -56.05 -4.02 25.32
C ASN A 849 -54.83 -3.33 24.69
N GLY A 850 -54.54 -2.10 25.09
CA GLY A 850 -53.27 -1.45 24.81
C GLY A 850 -52.13 -2.06 25.63
N TYR A 851 -50.97 -2.25 25.02
CA TYR A 851 -49.74 -2.56 25.75
C TYR A 851 -49.12 -1.29 26.32
N ASN A 852 -48.36 -1.41 27.40
CA ASN A 852 -47.70 -0.25 28.00
C ASN A 852 -46.65 0.36 27.05
N GLY A 853 -46.46 1.66 27.15
CA GLY A 853 -45.34 2.36 26.54
C GLY A 853 -44.04 2.06 27.29
N GLY A 854 -42.91 2.28 26.63
CA GLY A 854 -41.59 2.11 27.21
C GLY A 854 -41.20 3.29 28.11
N ASN A 855 -40.37 3.01 29.11
CA ASN A 855 -39.77 4.07 29.94
C ASN A 855 -38.74 4.88 29.12
N GLY A 856 -38.61 6.17 29.38
CA GLY A 856 -37.52 6.99 28.88
C GLY A 856 -36.19 6.65 29.56
N GLY A 857 -35.08 6.82 28.85
CA GLY A 857 -33.74 6.60 29.37
C GLY A 857 -33.27 7.76 30.27
N ASN A 858 -32.31 7.48 31.14
CA ASN A 858 -31.67 8.51 31.96
C ASN A 858 -30.68 9.34 31.12
N GLY A 859 -30.60 10.65 31.37
CA GLY A 859 -29.52 11.50 30.88
C GLY A 859 -28.20 11.11 31.51
N GLY A 860 -27.12 11.21 30.73
CA GLY A 860 -25.77 10.91 31.17
C GLY A 860 -25.12 12.07 31.93
N ASN A 861 -24.18 11.75 32.81
CA ASN A 861 -23.48 12.76 33.59
C ASN A 861 -22.48 13.54 32.72
N GLY A 862 -22.31 14.83 33.01
CA GLY A 862 -21.22 15.63 32.47
C GLY A 862 -19.87 15.20 33.04
N GLY A 863 -18.83 15.34 32.22
CA GLY A 863 -17.46 15.03 32.60
C GLY A 863 -16.87 16.06 33.56
N THR A 864 -15.89 15.66 34.36
CA THR A 864 -15.20 16.58 35.26
C THR A 864 -14.27 17.51 34.48
N GLY A 865 -14.18 18.77 34.91
CA GLY A 865 -13.17 19.70 34.40
C GLY A 865 -11.76 19.30 34.86
N GLY A 866 -10.77 19.57 34.02
CA GLY A 866 -9.37 19.33 34.32
C GLY A 866 -8.81 20.32 35.34
N ASN A 867 -7.76 19.93 36.05
CA ASN A 867 -7.10 20.84 36.99
C ASN A 867 -6.24 21.86 36.23
N GLY A 868 -6.14 23.08 36.76
CA GLY A 868 -5.13 24.03 36.31
C GLY A 868 -3.74 23.57 36.71
N GLY A 869 -2.75 23.84 35.86
CA GLY A 869 -1.35 23.50 36.12
C GLY A 869 -0.75 24.36 37.23
N GLY A 870 0.18 23.78 37.99
CA GLY A 870 0.92 24.53 39.02
C GLY A 870 1.80 25.64 38.42
N HIS A 871 2.15 26.64 39.22
CA HIS A 871 3.06 27.69 38.78
C HIS A 871 4.52 27.22 38.78
N GLY A 872 5.35 27.83 37.94
CA GLY A 872 6.80 27.71 38.02
C GLY A 872 7.36 28.51 39.21
N THR A 873 8.40 27.99 39.83
CA THR A 873 9.18 28.73 40.85
C THR A 873 10.16 29.67 40.17
N GLY A 874 10.32 30.90 40.69
CA GLY A 874 11.26 31.88 40.13
C GLY A 874 12.05 32.63 41.20
N GLY A 875 13.32 32.89 40.95
CA GLY A 875 14.16 33.71 41.86
C GLY A 875 13.66 35.16 42.02
N ALA A 876 13.02 35.72 40.99
CA ALA A 876 12.37 37.04 41.06
C ALA A 876 10.88 36.98 41.43
N GLY A 877 10.34 35.78 41.66
CA GLY A 877 8.94 35.54 41.99
C GLY A 877 8.37 34.34 41.26
N ASN A 878 7.37 33.68 41.85
CA ASN A 878 6.67 32.57 41.21
C ASN A 878 5.73 33.09 40.10
N GLY A 879 5.40 32.22 39.15
CA GLY A 879 4.31 32.47 38.21
C GLY A 879 2.94 32.36 38.89
N THR A 880 1.88 32.49 38.10
CA THR A 880 0.51 32.23 38.58
C THR A 880 0.07 30.81 38.24
N GLY A 881 -0.65 30.14 39.15
CA GLY A 881 -1.29 28.87 38.86
C GLY A 881 -2.36 29.00 37.78
N GLY A 882 -2.58 27.92 37.03
CA GLY A 882 -3.57 27.88 35.97
C GLY A 882 -5.00 27.85 36.48
N ALA A 883 -5.92 28.38 35.67
CA ALA A 883 -7.36 28.31 35.97
C ALA A 883 -7.86 26.85 35.93
N ALA A 884 -8.84 26.54 36.78
CA ALA A 884 -9.56 25.27 36.73
C ALA A 884 -10.44 25.17 35.47
N GLY A 885 -10.53 23.97 34.90
CA GLY A 885 -11.52 23.66 33.88
C GLY A 885 -12.93 23.60 34.45
N ALA A 886 -13.91 24.09 33.70
CA ALA A 886 -15.33 23.92 34.05
C ALA A 886 -15.75 22.45 33.88
N GLY A 887 -16.68 21.98 34.71
CA GLY A 887 -17.33 20.68 34.51
C GLY A 887 -18.33 20.74 33.35
N GLY A 888 -18.57 19.60 32.70
CA GLY A 888 -19.55 19.48 31.62
C GLY A 888 -20.98 19.45 32.14
N ASN A 889 -21.94 19.79 31.27
CA ASN A 889 -23.36 19.71 31.61
C ASN A 889 -23.83 18.25 31.62
N GLY A 890 -24.80 17.92 32.48
CA GLY A 890 -25.51 16.65 32.42
C GLY A 890 -26.56 16.65 31.31
N GLY A 891 -26.84 15.48 30.74
CA GLY A 891 -27.85 15.31 29.70
C GLY A 891 -29.28 15.34 30.25
N ALA A 892 -30.23 15.69 29.41
CA ALA A 892 -31.65 15.70 29.73
C ALA A 892 -32.21 14.27 29.90
N ALA A 893 -33.32 14.15 30.64
CA ALA A 893 -34.07 12.91 30.77
C ALA A 893 -34.79 12.55 29.45
N GLY A 894 -34.84 11.26 29.13
CA GLY A 894 -35.68 10.74 28.06
C GLY A 894 -37.16 10.82 28.40
N ALA A 895 -37.98 11.20 27.43
CA ALA A 895 -39.43 11.23 27.59
C ALA A 895 -40.03 9.81 27.71
N ALA A 896 -41.14 9.69 28.44
CA ALA A 896 -41.93 8.47 28.49
C ALA A 896 -42.55 8.13 27.13
N GLY A 897 -42.59 6.85 26.78
CA GLY A 897 -43.35 6.36 25.64
C GLY A 897 -44.85 6.29 25.97
N PRO A 898 -45.74 6.72 25.06
CA PRO A 898 -47.18 6.64 25.31
C PRO A 898 -47.66 5.17 25.30
N GLY A 899 -48.64 4.87 26.14
CA GLY A 899 -49.33 3.57 26.15
C GLY A 899 -50.12 3.32 24.87
N GLY A 900 -50.32 2.05 24.53
CA GLY A 900 -51.10 1.63 23.39
C GLY A 900 -52.57 2.01 23.51
N VAL A 901 -53.14 2.46 22.40
CA VAL A 901 -54.56 2.82 22.34
C VAL A 901 -55.40 1.54 22.31
N PRO A 902 -56.39 1.36 23.19
CA PRO A 902 -57.21 0.15 23.17
C PRO A 902 -58.22 0.16 22.03
N THR A 903 -58.69 -1.03 21.64
CA THR A 903 -59.80 -1.23 20.71
C THR A 903 -60.91 -2.05 21.36
N GLY A 904 -62.17 -1.80 20.96
CA GLY A 904 -63.33 -2.49 21.52
C GLY A 904 -63.53 -2.25 23.03
N THR A 905 -63.68 -3.33 23.81
CA THR A 905 -63.82 -3.28 25.28
C THR A 905 -62.47 -3.32 26.01
N GLY A 906 -61.35 -3.23 25.30
CA GLY A 906 -60.03 -3.31 25.89
C GLY A 906 -59.65 -2.10 26.74
N THR A 907 -58.71 -2.27 27.65
CA THR A 907 -58.17 -1.19 28.50
C THR A 907 -56.95 -0.53 27.86
N PRO A 908 -56.76 0.80 27.97
CA PRO A 908 -55.55 1.45 27.48
C PRO A 908 -54.29 0.90 28.15
N GLY A 909 -53.19 0.92 27.40
CA GLY A 909 -51.87 0.70 27.98
C GLY A 909 -51.46 1.88 28.84
N HIS A 910 -50.63 1.65 29.86
CA HIS A 910 -50.06 2.74 30.63
C HIS A 910 -48.91 3.40 29.86
N ASP A 911 -48.80 4.73 29.95
CA ASP A 911 -47.59 5.43 29.54
C ASP A 911 -46.40 4.93 30.36
N GLY A 912 -45.22 4.94 29.76
CA GLY A 912 -43.98 4.71 30.47
C GLY A 912 -43.69 5.80 31.50
N THR A 913 -42.59 5.64 32.22
CA THR A 913 -42.03 6.68 33.09
C THR A 913 -40.96 7.47 32.34
N ALA A 914 -40.85 8.78 32.60
CA ALA A 914 -39.72 9.56 32.10
C ALA A 914 -38.44 9.16 32.84
N GLY A 915 -37.29 9.33 32.19
CA GLY A 915 -35.99 9.11 32.82
C GLY A 915 -35.66 10.20 33.85
N SER A 916 -34.46 10.08 34.42
CA SER A 916 -33.84 11.13 35.24
C SER A 916 -32.81 11.94 34.43
N ALA A 917 -32.64 13.22 34.75
CA ALA A 917 -31.59 14.03 34.14
C ALA A 917 -30.22 13.66 34.73
N GLY A 918 -29.17 13.78 33.92
CA GLY A 918 -27.79 13.57 34.35
C GLY A 918 -27.29 14.71 35.23
N ASN A 919 -26.30 14.41 36.07
CA ASN A 919 -25.65 15.43 36.90
C ASN A 919 -24.62 16.21 36.08
N ALA A 920 -24.46 17.50 36.38
CA ALA A 920 -23.32 18.26 35.90
C ALA A 920 -22.01 17.72 36.51
N GLY A 921 -20.94 17.75 35.73
CA GLY A 921 -19.61 17.39 36.19
C GLY A 921 -19.05 18.41 37.18
N ALA A 922 -18.21 17.95 38.09
CA ALA A 922 -17.48 18.86 38.97
C ALA A 922 -16.45 19.68 38.17
N GLY A 923 -16.27 20.95 38.54
CA GLY A 923 -15.13 21.73 38.06
C GLY A 923 -13.81 21.19 38.60
N GLY A 924 -12.72 21.45 37.89
CA GLY A 924 -11.37 21.12 38.34
C GLY A 924 -10.92 22.02 39.50
N LYS A 925 -9.69 21.81 39.95
CA LYS A 925 -9.02 22.68 40.92
C LYS A 925 -8.10 23.67 40.20
N ALA A 926 -8.00 24.89 40.73
CA ALA A 926 -6.98 25.83 40.26
C ALA A 926 -5.59 25.31 40.63
N GLY A 927 -4.61 25.58 39.78
CA GLY A 927 -3.22 25.23 40.05
C GLY A 927 -2.65 26.07 41.18
N THR A 928 -1.72 25.48 41.94
CA THR A 928 -1.00 26.15 43.03
C THR A 928 0.49 26.18 42.79
#